data_AF-A0A936PD24-F1
#
_entry.id   AF-A0A936PD24-F1
#
_cell.length_a   1.000
_cell.length_b   1.000
_cell.length_c   1.000
_cell.angle_alpha   90.00
_cell.angle_beta   90.00
_cell.angle_gamma   90.00
#
_symmetry.space_group_name_H-M   'P 1'
#
loop_
_entity.id
_entity.type
_entity.pdbx_description
1 polymer ?
#
loop_
_entity_poly.entity_id
_entity_poly.type
_entity_poly.pdbx_seq_one_letter_code
_entity_poly.pdbx_strand_id
1 'polypeptide(L)'
;MKPDPAGLAHRFRQLLPKAMPWLILLGGVLLSLGIWQTSQKRNEIAARVDFEHIFDRVEESLDRRIEANIQVLRGVEGLFDSRRDVTRGEFRAYVAAMRLDRHFPGIQGVGFSKLIRAGEKAAHVRAVRAEGFPDYALRPGGERDLYSSIVYLEPFDWRNQRAFGYDMYSEPVRRQAMDGARDSGEARLSGKVTLVQETDADVQAGVLLYLPVYVASGKFAPPGERRAELIGWAYSPLRMSNLMNGLLQREHPELEGHVAVAIYDGAHAVADALLFDSRPGDAGGDLVSTRRVKLAGQTWTVTMRALAGFGANGHVARERTLLVAQLLVTWLVAILASVLIRARGRDGIVMRQLARAHRETENERRRLQSIFDASSVAIFFVDARGVITQANKRMAEMFGCTVEALQGAEYVSLIHPSEREIGRERMLALLASNIDAVDLERKYWRADHGEFWGHLTGRRHAATEDDAGGLIGVISDITPRRRAEQAQRESEDRYRLIAENSSDVIWLMDLASLRFSYVSPSVAHMRGWTPEEVMAQPLEAAVTPESAARIGTGLRERLRRLGAGDETARFALTEVDQPCKDGRIIHTEVVTTVLVDADGKPAQLLGITRDITERKLAEAELDRHRNHLEELVESRTEDLARALDAAEAASRAKSVFLANMSHELRTPMNGIMGMTSLALRRASDPKLVEQLDKSMNSARHLLALIDNILDIANFEAGRVELSERHFSLAKLVDELLEMHEPSARAKALGLTAEIAPELPDDLVGDSARLKQMLLNILGNAVKFSERGDICLQVSPTTADAAGVGLCFEVSDQGIGFDAEARGRLFELFSQGDEASAREHGGIGLGLVIARRIARLMGGDIEVASEAGVGSRFRVTVRLRRA
;
A
#
# COMPACT_ATOMS: atom_id res chain seq x y z
N MET A 1 -13.33 52.91 -35.91
CA MET A 1 -14.24 51.79 -35.58
C MET A 1 -13.61 51.06 -34.38
N LYS A 2 -13.98 51.44 -33.15
CA LYS A 2 -13.45 50.84 -31.91
C LYS A 2 -14.38 49.67 -31.51
N PRO A 3 -13.85 48.51 -31.07
CA PRO A 3 -14.70 47.39 -30.68
C PRO A 3 -15.44 47.70 -29.37
N ASP A 4 -16.73 47.42 -29.36
CA ASP A 4 -17.64 47.61 -28.23
C ASP A 4 -17.35 46.58 -27.12
N PRO A 5 -16.86 47.00 -25.94
CA PRO A 5 -16.54 46.10 -24.83
C PRO A 5 -17.80 45.43 -24.22
N ALA A 6 -19.00 45.99 -24.41
CA ALA A 6 -20.24 45.41 -23.88
C ALA A 6 -20.70 44.17 -24.67
N GLY A 7 -20.53 44.17 -25.99
CA GLY A 7 -20.83 43.01 -26.84
C GLY A 7 -19.93 41.81 -26.59
N LEU A 8 -18.67 42.04 -26.22
CA LEU A 8 -17.70 40.99 -25.88
C LEU A 8 -18.06 40.28 -24.57
N ALA A 9 -18.43 41.03 -23.53
CA ALA A 9 -18.85 40.47 -22.24
C ALA A 9 -20.17 39.67 -22.35
N HIS A 10 -21.10 40.11 -23.18
CA HIS A 10 -22.36 39.40 -23.41
C HIS A 10 -22.15 38.07 -24.15
N ARG A 11 -21.31 38.07 -25.20
CA ARG A 11 -20.92 36.85 -25.90
C ARG A 11 -20.16 35.89 -24.99
N PHE A 12 -19.28 36.40 -24.12
CA PHE A 12 -18.59 35.58 -23.12
C PHE A 12 -19.56 34.90 -22.14
N ARG A 13 -20.56 35.61 -21.60
CA ARG A 13 -21.56 35.02 -20.69
C ARG A 13 -22.44 33.94 -21.33
N GLN A 14 -22.71 34.03 -22.64
CA GLN A 14 -23.46 33.00 -23.37
C GLN A 14 -22.61 31.80 -23.78
N LEU A 15 -21.30 32.00 -23.99
CA LEU A 15 -20.37 30.96 -24.42
C LEU A 15 -19.74 30.21 -23.25
N LEU A 16 -19.54 30.84 -22.09
CA LEU A 16 -18.88 30.25 -20.93
C LEU A 16 -19.52 28.92 -20.47
N PRO A 17 -20.86 28.79 -20.34
CA PRO A 17 -21.48 27.52 -19.98
C PRO A 17 -21.28 26.43 -21.04
N LYS A 18 -21.15 26.81 -22.32
CA LYS A 18 -20.91 25.89 -23.43
C LYS A 18 -19.44 25.48 -23.54
N ALA A 19 -18.52 26.34 -23.12
CA ALA A 19 -17.07 26.11 -23.14
C ALA A 19 -16.56 25.35 -21.91
N MET A 20 -17.28 25.40 -20.78
CA MET A 20 -16.85 24.83 -19.50
C MET A 20 -16.45 23.33 -19.57
N PRO A 21 -17.20 22.43 -20.24
CA PRO A 21 -16.79 21.02 -20.35
C PRO A 21 -15.47 20.82 -21.10
N TRP A 22 -15.20 21.65 -22.11
CA TRP A 22 -13.97 21.60 -22.89
C TRP A 22 -12.76 22.11 -22.09
N LEU A 23 -12.96 23.12 -21.24
CA LEU A 23 -11.93 23.61 -20.32
C LEU A 23 -11.57 22.56 -19.26
N ILE A 24 -12.57 21.86 -18.71
CA ILE A 24 -12.37 20.74 -17.77
C ILE A 24 -11.58 19.62 -18.43
N LEU A 25 -11.96 19.23 -19.66
CA LEU A 25 -11.27 18.19 -20.42
C LEU A 25 -9.81 18.58 -20.68
N LEU A 26 -9.56 19.78 -21.18
CA LEU A 26 -8.20 20.27 -21.47
C LEU A 26 -7.33 20.30 -20.20
N GLY A 27 -7.86 20.82 -19.09
CA GLY A 27 -7.16 20.88 -17.81
C GLY A 27 -6.80 19.50 -17.28
N GLY A 28 -7.74 18.54 -17.33
CA GLY A 28 -7.50 17.18 -16.85
C GLY A 28 -6.53 16.38 -17.74
N VAL A 29 -6.55 16.59 -19.06
CA VAL A 29 -5.58 15.99 -19.99
C VAL A 29 -4.17 16.52 -19.69
N LEU A 30 -3.99 17.83 -19.54
CA LEU A 30 -2.69 18.43 -19.22
C LEU A 30 -2.15 17.94 -17.88
N LEU A 31 -3.01 17.83 -16.86
CA LEU A 31 -2.64 17.29 -15.55
C LEU A 31 -2.21 15.82 -15.66
N SER A 32 -2.97 14.99 -16.40
CA SER A 32 -2.65 13.57 -16.60
C SER A 32 -1.30 13.40 -17.33
N LEU A 33 -1.04 14.23 -18.33
CA LEU A 33 0.22 14.23 -19.07
C LEU A 33 1.41 14.62 -18.16
N GLY A 34 1.23 15.64 -17.30
CA GLY A 34 2.25 16.06 -16.34
C GLY A 34 2.58 15.01 -15.28
N ILE A 35 1.55 14.32 -14.75
CA ILE A 35 1.73 13.18 -13.82
C ILE A 35 2.50 12.06 -14.52
N TRP A 36 2.09 11.70 -15.73
CA TRP A 36 2.74 10.64 -16.51
C TRP A 36 4.20 10.95 -16.81
N GLN A 37 4.52 12.17 -17.25
CA GLN A 37 5.92 12.60 -17.47
C GLN A 37 6.77 12.53 -16.20
N THR A 38 6.21 12.95 -15.07
CA THR A 38 6.91 12.91 -13.77
C THR A 38 7.15 11.46 -13.32
N SER A 39 6.18 10.57 -13.55
CA SER A 39 6.28 9.14 -13.25
C SER A 39 7.36 8.46 -14.10
N GLN A 40 7.36 8.72 -15.41
CA GLN A 40 8.37 8.22 -16.35
C GLN A 40 9.78 8.63 -15.92
N LYS A 41 9.97 9.91 -15.55
CA LYS A 41 11.28 10.41 -15.08
C LYS A 41 11.73 9.75 -13.77
N ARG A 42 10.81 9.48 -12.83
CA ARG A 42 11.12 8.76 -11.59
C ARG A 42 11.53 7.32 -11.86
N ASN A 43 10.86 6.63 -12.77
CA ASN A 43 11.21 5.26 -13.13
C ASN A 43 12.56 5.16 -13.82
N GLU A 44 12.89 6.12 -14.69
CA GLU A 44 14.20 6.17 -15.35
C GLU A 44 15.34 6.35 -14.33
N ILE A 45 15.15 7.22 -13.34
CA ILE A 45 16.09 7.40 -12.23
C ILE A 45 16.21 6.12 -11.40
N ALA A 46 15.08 5.52 -11.02
CA ALA A 46 15.08 4.28 -10.24
C ALA A 46 15.79 3.14 -10.98
N ALA A 47 15.48 2.93 -12.26
CA ALA A 47 16.13 1.92 -13.09
C ALA A 47 17.64 2.16 -13.20
N ARG A 48 18.08 3.42 -13.29
CA ARG A 48 19.52 3.74 -13.32
C ARG A 48 20.21 3.47 -11.98
N VAL A 49 19.55 3.76 -10.86
CA VAL A 49 20.07 3.45 -9.53
C VAL A 49 20.18 1.92 -9.33
N ASP A 50 19.14 1.17 -9.67
CA ASP A 50 19.15 -0.29 -9.60
C ASP A 50 20.22 -0.90 -10.49
N PHE A 51 20.40 -0.35 -11.70
CA PHE A 51 21.46 -0.75 -12.61
C PHE A 51 22.86 -0.54 -12.03
N GLU A 52 23.14 0.62 -11.43
CA GLU A 52 24.44 0.88 -10.81
C GLU A 52 24.67 0.00 -9.56
N HIS A 53 23.64 -0.24 -8.75
CA HIS A 53 23.75 -1.18 -7.62
C HIS A 53 24.03 -2.62 -8.06
N ILE A 54 23.47 -3.06 -9.19
CA ILE A 54 23.80 -4.35 -9.78
C ILE A 54 25.26 -4.37 -10.23
N PHE A 55 25.77 -3.29 -10.81
CA PHE A 55 27.17 -3.19 -11.21
C PHE A 55 28.07 -3.36 -9.99
N ASP A 56 27.80 -2.62 -8.91
CA ASP A 56 28.56 -2.69 -7.66
C ASP A 56 28.64 -4.13 -7.14
N ARG A 57 27.53 -4.88 -7.17
CA ARG A 57 27.49 -6.30 -6.77
C ARG A 57 28.37 -7.18 -7.65
N VAL A 58 28.34 -6.99 -8.97
CA VAL A 58 29.18 -7.77 -9.90
C VAL A 58 30.67 -7.47 -9.68
N GLU A 59 31.02 -6.20 -9.49
CA GLU A 59 32.39 -5.76 -9.21
C GLU A 59 32.91 -6.35 -7.88
N GLU A 60 32.10 -6.28 -6.82
CA GLU A 60 32.44 -6.83 -5.51
C GLU A 60 32.57 -8.37 -5.55
N SER A 61 31.67 -9.06 -6.25
CA SER A 61 31.77 -10.52 -6.44
C SER A 61 33.01 -10.91 -7.24
N LEU A 62 33.42 -10.12 -8.23
CA LEU A 62 34.65 -10.36 -8.98
C LEU A 62 35.89 -10.22 -8.08
N ASP A 63 35.95 -9.17 -7.26
CA ASP A 63 37.04 -8.94 -6.30
C ASP A 63 37.14 -10.07 -5.27
N ARG A 64 36.01 -10.42 -4.62
CA ARG A 64 35.93 -11.56 -3.69
C ARG A 64 36.43 -12.86 -4.32
N ARG A 65 36.10 -13.09 -5.59
CA ARG A 65 36.49 -14.31 -6.32
C ARG A 65 38.00 -14.37 -6.57
N ILE A 66 38.62 -13.26 -6.94
CA ILE A 66 40.07 -13.18 -7.11
C ILE A 66 40.78 -13.33 -5.76
N GLU A 67 40.27 -12.69 -4.70
CA GLU A 67 40.86 -12.82 -3.36
C GLU A 67 40.78 -14.25 -2.84
N ALA A 68 39.65 -14.94 -3.02
CA ALA A 68 39.52 -16.36 -2.66
C ALA A 68 40.56 -17.24 -3.38
N ASN A 69 40.88 -16.93 -4.66
CA ASN A 69 41.94 -17.61 -5.39
C ASN A 69 43.33 -17.31 -4.81
N ILE A 70 43.59 -16.07 -4.41
CA ILE A 70 44.84 -15.68 -3.74
C ILE A 70 45.01 -16.48 -2.44
N GLN A 71 43.94 -16.65 -1.65
CA GLN A 71 44.01 -17.43 -0.40
C GLN A 71 44.39 -18.90 -0.64
N VAL A 72 43.89 -19.52 -1.71
CA VAL A 72 44.30 -20.87 -2.11
C VAL A 72 45.79 -20.93 -2.43
N LEU A 73 46.32 -19.93 -3.14
CA LEU A 73 47.76 -19.85 -3.45
C LEU A 73 48.61 -19.57 -2.20
N ARG A 74 48.11 -18.78 -1.24
CA ARG A 74 48.77 -18.58 0.06
C ARG A 74 48.84 -19.88 0.86
N GLY A 75 47.85 -20.76 0.73
CA GLY A 75 47.91 -22.11 1.28
C GLY A 75 49.10 -22.89 0.71
N VAL A 76 49.29 -22.84 -0.62
CA VAL A 76 50.44 -23.46 -1.27
C VAL A 76 51.76 -22.82 -0.85
N GLU A 77 51.84 -21.50 -0.77
CA GLU A 77 53.01 -20.79 -0.22
C GLU A 77 53.38 -21.34 1.17
N GLY A 78 52.40 -21.46 2.07
CA GLY A 78 52.60 -22.02 3.41
C GLY A 78 53.07 -23.48 3.42
N LEU A 79 52.63 -24.30 2.46
CA LEU A 79 53.12 -25.67 2.31
C LEU A 79 54.63 -25.69 2.02
N PHE A 80 55.09 -24.85 1.08
CA PHE A 80 56.51 -24.76 0.72
C PHE A 80 57.37 -24.06 1.77
N ASP A 81 56.80 -23.14 2.55
CA ASP A 81 57.48 -22.50 3.68
C ASP A 81 57.75 -23.52 4.81
N SER A 82 56.79 -24.43 5.08
CA SER A 82 56.93 -25.46 6.11
C SER A 82 57.95 -26.56 5.74
N ARG A 83 58.18 -26.81 4.45
CA ARG A 83 59.00 -27.93 3.97
C ARG A 83 59.63 -27.61 2.61
N ARG A 84 60.96 -27.62 2.56
CA ARG A 84 61.73 -27.27 1.34
C ARG A 84 61.63 -28.32 0.22
N ASP A 85 61.27 -29.56 0.54
CA ASP A 85 61.23 -30.70 -0.37
C ASP A 85 59.84 -31.34 -0.47
N VAL A 86 58.82 -30.53 -0.79
CA VAL A 86 57.44 -31.02 -1.02
C VAL A 86 57.43 -32.05 -2.15
N THR A 87 56.98 -33.27 -1.87
CA THR A 87 56.81 -34.33 -2.87
C THR A 87 55.50 -34.18 -3.66
N ARG A 88 55.40 -34.77 -4.85
CA ARG A 88 54.14 -34.77 -5.65
C ARG A 88 52.95 -35.34 -4.88
N GLY A 89 53.17 -36.45 -4.16
CA GLY A 89 52.12 -37.10 -3.37
C GLY A 89 51.58 -36.19 -2.28
N GLU A 90 52.46 -35.43 -1.61
CA GLU A 90 52.07 -34.44 -0.61
C GLU A 90 51.34 -33.24 -1.22
N PHE A 91 51.85 -32.69 -2.33
CA PHE A 91 51.17 -31.60 -3.04
C PHE A 91 49.76 -32.01 -3.48
N ARG A 92 49.62 -33.22 -4.05
CA ARG A 92 48.32 -33.77 -4.45
C ARG A 92 47.39 -33.95 -3.26
N ALA A 93 47.88 -34.52 -2.16
CA ALA A 93 47.09 -34.69 -0.94
C ALA A 93 46.65 -33.34 -0.36
N TYR A 94 47.53 -32.34 -0.38
CA TYR A 94 47.23 -30.98 0.08
C TYR A 94 46.14 -30.33 -0.77
N VAL A 95 46.27 -30.35 -2.10
CA VAL A 95 45.25 -29.78 -3.00
C VAL A 95 43.93 -30.53 -2.91
N ALA A 96 43.95 -31.86 -2.82
CA ALA A 96 42.73 -32.65 -2.63
C ALA A 96 42.02 -32.33 -1.30
N ALA A 97 42.77 -32.05 -0.23
CA ALA A 97 42.20 -31.67 1.06
C ALA A 97 41.50 -30.30 1.02
N MET A 98 41.92 -29.38 0.13
CA MET A 98 41.25 -28.09 -0.05
C MET A 98 39.84 -28.24 -0.68
N ARG A 99 39.54 -29.36 -1.35
CA ARG A 99 38.28 -29.62 -2.07
C ARG A 99 37.86 -28.42 -2.93
N LEU A 100 38.74 -28.04 -3.86
CA LEU A 100 38.62 -26.84 -4.69
C LEU A 100 37.25 -26.77 -5.39
N ASP A 101 36.73 -27.90 -5.85
CA ASP A 101 35.43 -28.05 -6.48
C ASP A 101 34.25 -27.59 -5.59
N ARG A 102 34.37 -27.78 -4.27
CA ARG A 102 33.30 -27.50 -3.30
C ARG A 102 33.45 -26.12 -2.64
N HIS A 103 34.67 -25.74 -2.27
CA HIS A 103 34.90 -24.51 -1.51
C HIS A 103 35.32 -23.32 -2.38
N PHE A 104 35.86 -23.58 -3.57
CA PHE A 104 36.38 -22.54 -4.46
C PHE A 104 35.90 -22.77 -5.90
N PRO A 105 34.58 -22.68 -6.15
CA PRO A 105 34.03 -22.90 -7.48
C PRO A 105 34.74 -22.01 -8.52
N GLY A 106 35.01 -22.54 -9.71
CA GLY A 106 35.70 -21.82 -10.79
C GLY A 106 37.23 -21.91 -10.82
N ILE A 107 37.89 -22.41 -9.78
CA ILE A 107 39.33 -22.73 -9.81
C ILE A 107 39.54 -23.97 -10.69
N GLN A 108 40.30 -23.83 -11.79
CA GLN A 108 40.58 -24.94 -12.73
C GLN A 108 41.68 -25.88 -12.23
N GLY A 109 42.53 -25.38 -11.36
CA GLY A 109 43.60 -26.14 -10.76
C GLY A 109 44.58 -25.23 -10.04
N VAL A 110 45.44 -25.82 -9.24
CA VAL A 110 46.48 -25.10 -8.51
C VAL A 110 47.81 -25.78 -8.82
N GLY A 111 48.79 -24.97 -9.19
CA GLY A 111 50.09 -25.46 -9.58
C GLY A 111 51.25 -24.74 -8.90
N PHE A 112 52.42 -25.31 -9.08
CA PHE A 112 53.68 -24.71 -8.68
C PHE A 112 54.65 -24.73 -9.86
N SER A 113 55.21 -23.56 -10.15
CA SER A 113 56.21 -23.35 -11.19
C SER A 113 57.55 -23.05 -10.56
N LYS A 114 58.52 -23.96 -10.75
CA LYS A 114 59.85 -23.85 -10.17
C LYS A 114 60.74 -22.93 -11.01
N LEU A 115 61.48 -22.05 -10.34
CA LEU A 115 62.55 -21.28 -10.96
C LEU A 115 63.78 -22.19 -11.19
N ILE A 116 64.34 -22.15 -12.39
CA ILE A 116 65.48 -22.97 -12.80
C ILE A 116 66.51 -22.07 -13.47
N ARG A 117 67.73 -22.03 -12.96
CA ARG A 117 68.83 -21.30 -13.60
C ARG A 117 69.42 -22.10 -14.74
N ALA A 118 70.06 -21.43 -15.71
CA ALA A 118 70.64 -22.08 -16.88
C ALA A 118 71.51 -23.32 -16.57
N GLY A 119 72.37 -23.24 -15.55
CA GLY A 119 73.23 -24.35 -15.10
C GLY A 119 72.48 -25.52 -14.44
N GLU A 120 71.26 -25.31 -13.95
CA GLU A 120 70.47 -26.31 -13.21
C GLU A 120 69.53 -27.11 -14.14
N LYS A 121 69.28 -26.61 -15.36
CA LYS A 121 68.31 -27.18 -16.32
C LYS A 121 68.50 -28.67 -16.57
N ALA A 122 69.74 -29.10 -16.85
CA ALA A 122 70.03 -30.50 -17.16
C ALA A 122 69.82 -31.42 -15.93
N ALA A 123 70.16 -30.94 -14.73
CA ALA A 123 69.94 -31.68 -13.49
C ALA A 123 68.45 -31.79 -13.18
N HIS A 124 67.69 -30.69 -13.34
CA HIS A 124 66.24 -30.67 -13.14
C HIS A 124 65.50 -31.66 -14.04
N VAL A 125 65.80 -31.67 -15.34
CA VAL A 125 65.17 -32.60 -16.30
C VAL A 125 65.44 -34.06 -15.91
N ARG A 126 66.68 -34.40 -15.53
CA ARG A 126 67.01 -35.76 -15.05
C ARG A 126 66.25 -36.13 -13.78
N ALA A 127 66.13 -35.20 -12.83
CA ALA A 127 65.40 -35.43 -11.58
C ALA A 127 63.92 -35.75 -11.84
N VAL A 128 63.22 -34.93 -12.63
CA VAL A 128 61.79 -35.15 -12.92
C VAL A 128 61.56 -36.44 -13.72
N ARG A 129 62.50 -36.80 -14.63
CA ARG A 129 62.43 -38.08 -15.35
C ARG A 129 62.58 -39.28 -14.42
N ALA A 130 63.46 -39.20 -13.42
CA ALA A 130 63.66 -40.24 -12.42
C ALA A 130 62.43 -40.44 -11.52
N GLU A 131 61.54 -39.44 -11.40
CA GLU A 131 60.27 -39.53 -10.65
C GLU A 131 59.13 -40.21 -11.44
N GLY A 132 59.41 -40.76 -12.63
CA GLY A 132 58.43 -41.52 -13.43
C GLY A 132 57.86 -40.77 -14.64
N PHE A 133 58.47 -39.66 -15.07
CA PHE A 133 58.06 -38.89 -16.25
C PHE A 133 59.14 -38.89 -17.33
N PRO A 134 59.40 -40.02 -18.02
CA PRO A 134 60.55 -40.17 -18.94
C PRO A 134 60.56 -39.15 -20.09
N ASP A 135 59.38 -38.73 -20.56
CA ASP A 135 59.21 -37.79 -21.66
C ASP A 135 59.25 -36.31 -21.22
N TYR A 136 59.51 -36.04 -19.94
CA TYR A 136 59.57 -34.68 -19.43
C TYR A 136 60.65 -33.85 -20.13
N ALA A 137 60.28 -32.65 -20.56
CA ALA A 137 61.16 -31.63 -21.13
C ALA A 137 60.63 -30.23 -20.83
N LEU A 138 61.53 -29.25 -20.70
CA LEU A 138 61.14 -27.84 -20.63
C LEU A 138 60.72 -27.36 -22.01
N ARG A 139 59.50 -26.83 -22.12
CA ARG A 139 58.90 -26.39 -23.39
C ARG A 139 58.41 -24.93 -23.28
N PRO A 140 58.68 -24.06 -24.27
CA PRO A 140 59.43 -24.31 -25.49
C PRO A 140 60.95 -24.42 -25.23
N GLY A 141 61.64 -25.16 -26.10
CA GLY A 141 63.11 -25.24 -26.08
C GLY A 141 63.78 -23.87 -26.31
N GLY A 142 65.10 -23.83 -26.21
CA GLY A 142 65.91 -22.60 -26.32
C GLY A 142 66.87 -22.42 -25.14
N GLU A 143 67.84 -21.53 -25.32
CA GLU A 143 68.77 -21.08 -24.27
C GLU A 143 68.31 -19.76 -23.67
N ARG A 144 68.27 -19.70 -22.33
CA ARG A 144 67.81 -18.58 -21.50
C ARG A 144 68.60 -18.60 -20.19
N ASP A 145 68.76 -17.45 -19.56
CA ASP A 145 69.43 -17.34 -18.26
C ASP A 145 68.59 -17.93 -17.12
N LEU A 146 67.27 -17.73 -17.20
CA LEU A 146 66.27 -18.19 -16.25
C LEU A 146 65.15 -18.91 -17.01
N TYR A 147 64.77 -20.05 -16.46
CA TYR A 147 63.60 -20.80 -16.89
C TYR A 147 62.63 -20.89 -15.73
N SER A 148 61.36 -20.98 -16.07
CA SER A 148 60.37 -21.54 -15.17
C SER A 148 60.00 -22.93 -15.63
N SER A 149 59.44 -23.74 -14.73
CA SER A 149 58.80 -24.97 -15.16
C SER A 149 57.67 -25.35 -14.23
N ILE A 150 56.49 -25.60 -14.82
CA ILE A 150 55.37 -26.21 -14.12
C ILE A 150 55.77 -27.62 -13.70
N VAL A 151 55.98 -27.81 -12.40
CA VAL A 151 56.39 -29.09 -11.80
C VAL A 151 55.25 -29.75 -11.04
N TYR A 152 54.30 -28.96 -10.53
CA TYR A 152 53.05 -29.45 -9.94
C TYR A 152 51.86 -28.71 -10.56
N LEU A 153 50.77 -29.43 -10.81
CA LEU A 153 49.49 -28.86 -11.24
C LEU A 153 48.40 -29.88 -10.93
N GLU A 154 47.49 -29.55 -10.01
CA GLU A 154 46.42 -30.43 -9.56
C GLU A 154 45.05 -29.78 -9.80
N PRO A 155 44.03 -30.55 -10.24
CA PRO A 155 44.05 -31.98 -10.51
C PRO A 155 44.91 -32.32 -11.73
N PHE A 156 45.75 -33.37 -11.63
CA PHE A 156 46.67 -33.78 -12.70
C PHE A 156 45.97 -34.59 -13.81
N ASP A 157 44.88 -34.04 -14.36
CA ASP A 157 44.11 -34.62 -15.46
C ASP A 157 44.79 -34.45 -16.83
N TRP A 158 44.20 -35.04 -17.87
CA TRP A 158 44.76 -35.00 -19.23
C TRP A 158 44.98 -33.56 -19.76
N ARG A 159 44.16 -32.60 -19.32
CA ARG A 159 44.21 -31.21 -19.77
C ARG A 159 45.38 -30.47 -19.12
N ASN A 160 45.51 -30.63 -17.80
CA ASN A 160 46.59 -30.04 -17.01
C ASN A 160 47.96 -30.69 -17.29
N GLN A 161 48.00 -31.97 -17.66
CA GLN A 161 49.22 -32.65 -18.11
C GLN A 161 49.87 -31.98 -19.32
N ARG A 162 49.10 -31.30 -20.18
CA ARG A 162 49.67 -30.56 -21.34
C ARG A 162 50.56 -29.39 -20.90
N ALA A 163 50.24 -28.76 -19.77
CA ALA A 163 51.02 -27.66 -19.21
C ALA A 163 52.23 -28.14 -18.39
N PHE A 164 52.34 -29.45 -18.09
CA PHE A 164 53.45 -30.00 -17.34
C PHE A 164 54.78 -29.82 -18.10
N GLY A 165 55.80 -29.28 -17.42
CA GLY A 165 57.08 -28.92 -18.04
C GLY A 165 57.06 -27.65 -18.90
N TYR A 166 55.95 -26.90 -18.92
CA TYR A 166 55.89 -25.65 -19.66
C TYR A 166 56.63 -24.51 -18.93
N ASP A 167 57.45 -23.80 -19.69
CA ASP A 167 58.22 -22.63 -19.28
C ASP A 167 57.39 -21.36 -19.48
N MET A 168 56.63 -20.99 -18.46
CA MET A 168 55.81 -19.77 -18.42
C MET A 168 56.61 -18.49 -18.62
N TYR A 169 57.85 -18.44 -18.15
CA TYR A 169 58.76 -17.30 -18.25
C TYR A 169 59.19 -16.98 -19.69
N SER A 170 59.02 -17.93 -20.62
CA SER A 170 59.29 -17.73 -22.04
C SER A 170 58.30 -16.78 -22.71
N GLU A 171 57.08 -16.66 -22.19
CA GLU A 171 56.01 -15.83 -22.74
C GLU A 171 56.00 -14.43 -22.08
N PRO A 172 56.04 -13.33 -22.85
CA PRO A 172 56.18 -11.97 -22.30
C PRO A 172 55.11 -11.54 -21.29
N VAL A 173 53.82 -11.83 -21.53
CA VAL A 173 52.72 -11.39 -20.64
C VAL A 173 52.79 -12.12 -19.30
N ARG A 174 53.06 -13.42 -19.31
CA ARG A 174 53.31 -14.23 -18.11
C ARG A 174 54.55 -13.75 -17.36
N ARG A 175 55.66 -13.51 -18.07
CA ARG A 175 56.91 -13.06 -17.48
C ARG A 175 56.73 -11.73 -16.74
N GLN A 176 56.02 -10.77 -17.34
CA GLN A 176 55.73 -9.48 -16.70
C GLN A 176 54.97 -9.67 -15.37
N ALA A 177 53.96 -10.54 -15.34
CA ALA A 177 53.18 -10.82 -14.13
C ALA A 177 54.03 -11.54 -13.07
N MET A 178 54.83 -12.53 -13.47
CA MET A 178 55.72 -13.28 -12.59
C MET A 178 56.83 -12.40 -11.98
N ASP A 179 57.40 -11.48 -12.77
CA ASP A 179 58.37 -10.48 -12.31
C ASP A 179 57.72 -9.50 -11.32
N GLY A 180 56.52 -9.01 -11.65
CA GLY A 180 55.74 -8.15 -10.75
C GLY A 180 55.43 -8.84 -9.43
N ALA A 181 55.04 -10.13 -9.46
CA ALA A 181 54.77 -10.92 -8.27
C ALA A 181 56.04 -11.07 -7.42
N ARG A 182 57.14 -11.51 -8.05
CA ARG A 182 58.45 -11.70 -7.40
C ARG A 182 58.96 -10.42 -6.72
N ASP A 183 58.88 -9.29 -7.40
CA ASP A 183 59.48 -8.04 -6.89
C ASP A 183 58.56 -7.36 -5.84
N SER A 184 57.24 -7.54 -5.94
CA SER A 184 56.27 -6.99 -4.97
C SER A 184 56.04 -7.88 -3.74
N GLY A 185 56.27 -9.19 -3.84
CA GLY A 185 55.94 -10.16 -2.77
C GLY A 185 54.44 -10.41 -2.62
N GLU A 186 53.63 -9.88 -3.55
CA GLU A 186 52.17 -9.99 -3.55
C GLU A 186 51.69 -10.80 -4.76
N ALA A 187 50.44 -11.22 -4.71
CA ALA A 187 49.83 -11.92 -5.84
C ALA A 187 49.64 -10.97 -7.03
N ARG A 188 49.89 -11.47 -8.24
CA ARG A 188 49.70 -10.73 -9.49
C ARG A 188 48.92 -11.52 -10.52
N LEU A 189 47.93 -10.88 -11.14
CA LEU A 189 47.27 -11.39 -12.34
C LEU A 189 48.13 -11.08 -13.58
N SER A 190 48.11 -12.01 -14.54
CA SER A 190 48.60 -11.75 -15.89
C SER A 190 47.59 -10.93 -16.69
N GLY A 191 48.07 -10.31 -17.78
CA GLY A 191 47.19 -9.90 -18.86
C GLY A 191 46.58 -11.11 -19.58
N LYS A 192 45.86 -10.83 -20.67
CA LYS A 192 45.24 -11.85 -21.54
C LYS A 192 46.28 -12.81 -22.11
N VAL A 193 46.08 -14.10 -21.89
CA VAL A 193 46.90 -15.18 -22.46
C VAL A 193 46.03 -16.28 -23.05
N THR A 194 46.62 -17.11 -23.90
CA THR A 194 46.05 -18.41 -24.26
C THR A 194 46.63 -19.48 -23.31
N LEU A 195 45.77 -20.19 -22.59
CA LEU A 195 46.21 -21.25 -21.68
C LEU A 195 46.70 -22.46 -22.48
N VAL A 196 47.78 -23.08 -22.03
CA VAL A 196 48.33 -24.30 -22.67
C VAL A 196 47.34 -25.47 -22.59
N GLN A 197 46.42 -25.38 -21.64
CA GLN A 197 45.29 -26.27 -21.42
C GLN A 197 44.19 -26.16 -22.48
N GLU A 198 44.14 -25.13 -23.33
CA GLU A 198 43.10 -25.00 -24.36
C GLU A 198 43.31 -25.99 -25.52
N THR A 199 42.21 -26.55 -26.01
CA THR A 199 42.15 -27.38 -27.23
C THR A 199 41.74 -26.54 -28.43
N ASP A 200 41.87 -27.06 -29.65
CA ASP A 200 41.42 -26.35 -30.86
C ASP A 200 39.89 -26.10 -30.88
N ALA A 201 39.13 -26.79 -30.02
CA ALA A 201 37.72 -26.54 -29.73
C ALA A 201 37.57 -25.71 -28.43
N ASP A 202 36.75 -24.66 -28.48
CA ASP A 202 36.39 -23.76 -27.35
C ASP A 202 37.57 -23.03 -26.68
N VAL A 203 38.44 -22.40 -27.48
CA VAL A 203 39.55 -21.57 -26.97
C VAL A 203 39.01 -20.34 -26.25
N GLN A 204 39.22 -20.27 -24.95
CA GLN A 204 38.83 -19.12 -24.13
C GLN A 204 40.03 -18.23 -23.80
N ALA A 205 39.77 -16.93 -23.58
CA ALA A 205 40.76 -16.07 -22.97
C ALA A 205 41.07 -16.56 -21.55
N GLY A 206 42.36 -16.65 -21.25
CA GLY A 206 42.84 -17.04 -19.94
C GLY A 206 43.62 -15.93 -19.26
N VAL A 207 43.64 -15.98 -17.95
CA VAL A 207 44.54 -15.20 -17.09
C VAL A 207 45.16 -16.13 -16.07
N LEU A 208 46.38 -15.83 -15.62
CA LEU A 208 47.04 -16.59 -14.57
C LEU A 208 47.25 -15.70 -13.35
N LEU A 209 46.92 -16.24 -12.19
CA LEU A 209 47.26 -15.63 -10.91
C LEU A 209 48.55 -16.26 -10.40
N TYR A 210 49.53 -15.42 -10.07
CA TYR A 210 50.84 -15.83 -9.55
C TYR A 210 51.06 -15.31 -8.14
N LEU A 211 51.58 -16.16 -7.25
CA LEU A 211 52.06 -15.79 -5.92
C LEU A 211 53.50 -16.31 -5.77
N PRO A 212 54.48 -15.45 -5.45
CA PRO A 212 55.88 -15.87 -5.33
C PRO A 212 56.09 -16.70 -4.06
N VAL A 213 57.04 -17.63 -4.10
CA VAL A 213 57.43 -18.47 -2.95
C VAL A 213 58.94 -18.37 -2.75
N TYR A 214 59.37 -18.03 -1.54
CA TYR A 214 60.77 -17.76 -1.18
C TYR A 214 61.33 -18.81 -0.19
N VAL A 215 62.66 -18.88 -0.05
CA VAL A 215 63.37 -19.85 0.84
C VAL A 215 63.27 -19.53 2.34
N ALA A 216 62.99 -18.27 2.69
CA ALA A 216 62.75 -17.76 4.04
C ALA A 216 61.62 -16.70 3.99
N SER A 217 61.28 -16.07 5.12
CA SER A 217 60.32 -14.94 5.20
C SER A 217 60.84 -13.65 4.51
N GLY A 218 61.60 -13.79 3.42
CA GLY A 218 62.08 -12.74 2.51
C GLY A 218 60.96 -11.97 1.80
N LYS A 219 59.68 -12.25 2.12
CA LYS A 219 58.53 -11.43 1.76
C LYS A 219 58.74 -9.94 2.09
N PHE A 220 59.45 -9.65 3.19
CA PHE A 220 59.75 -8.28 3.63
C PHE A 220 61.13 -7.76 3.19
N ALA A 221 61.92 -8.57 2.49
CA ALA A 221 63.26 -8.18 2.06
C ALA A 221 63.18 -7.17 0.89
N PRO A 222 64.24 -6.38 0.63
CA PRO A 222 64.31 -5.54 -0.57
C PRO A 222 64.21 -6.39 -1.86
N PRO A 223 63.76 -5.81 -2.99
CA PRO A 223 63.55 -6.56 -4.24
C PRO A 223 64.77 -7.36 -4.73
N GLY A 224 65.98 -6.87 -4.48
CA GLY A 224 67.23 -7.55 -4.84
C GLY A 224 67.44 -8.87 -4.10
N GLU A 225 67.15 -8.90 -2.79
CA GLU A 225 67.25 -10.11 -1.96
C GLU A 225 66.12 -11.09 -2.29
N ARG A 226 64.89 -10.59 -2.53
CA ARG A 226 63.76 -11.42 -2.99
C ARG A 226 64.06 -12.19 -4.26
N ARG A 227 64.79 -11.59 -5.20
CA ARG A 227 65.20 -12.25 -6.45
C ARG A 227 66.15 -13.42 -6.20
N ALA A 228 67.06 -13.31 -5.22
CA ALA A 228 68.01 -14.35 -4.89
C ALA A 228 67.34 -15.54 -4.19
N GLU A 229 66.35 -15.26 -3.34
CA GLU A 229 65.64 -16.24 -2.52
C GLU A 229 64.41 -16.89 -3.17
N LEU A 230 64.07 -16.52 -4.41
CA LEU A 230 62.89 -17.06 -5.08
C LEU A 230 63.08 -18.55 -5.42
N ILE A 231 62.15 -19.38 -4.94
CA ILE A 231 62.04 -20.80 -5.30
C ILE A 231 61.22 -20.97 -6.58
N GLY A 232 60.14 -20.19 -6.68
CA GLY A 232 59.18 -20.32 -7.77
C GLY A 232 57.89 -19.56 -7.49
N TRP A 233 56.82 -19.96 -8.16
CA TRP A 233 55.50 -19.35 -8.03
C TRP A 233 54.43 -20.41 -7.83
N ALA A 234 53.64 -20.27 -6.77
CA ALA A 234 52.32 -20.86 -6.73
C ALA A 234 51.44 -20.14 -7.74
N TYR A 235 50.64 -20.86 -8.51
CA TYR A 235 49.82 -20.25 -9.55
C TYR A 235 48.49 -20.97 -9.77
N SER A 236 47.51 -20.23 -10.27
CA SER A 236 46.19 -20.75 -10.66
C SER A 236 45.84 -20.24 -12.06
N PRO A 237 45.60 -21.13 -13.05
CA PRO A 237 45.06 -20.74 -14.35
C PRO A 237 43.55 -20.50 -14.25
N LEU A 238 43.09 -19.37 -14.76
CA LEU A 238 41.69 -18.95 -14.77
C LEU A 238 41.20 -18.86 -16.21
N ARG A 239 40.14 -19.62 -16.53
CA ARG A 239 39.40 -19.49 -17.79
C ARG A 239 38.30 -18.46 -17.60
N MET A 240 38.33 -17.39 -18.38
CA MET A 240 37.47 -16.24 -18.13
C MET A 240 35.97 -16.55 -18.25
N SER A 241 35.55 -17.36 -19.22
CA SER A 241 34.13 -17.71 -19.35
C SER A 241 33.65 -18.61 -18.21
N ASN A 242 34.47 -19.55 -17.75
CA ASN A 242 34.13 -20.39 -16.59
C ASN A 242 34.05 -19.57 -15.29
N LEU A 243 34.99 -18.62 -15.10
CA LEU A 243 35.00 -17.71 -13.97
C LEU A 243 33.71 -16.88 -13.94
N MET A 244 33.38 -16.24 -15.06
CA MET A 244 32.24 -15.32 -15.15
C MET A 244 30.90 -16.04 -15.17
N ASN A 245 30.75 -17.18 -15.85
CA ASN A 245 29.51 -17.96 -15.80
C ASN A 245 29.26 -18.49 -14.37
N GLY A 246 30.30 -18.89 -13.65
CA GLY A 246 30.19 -19.26 -12.25
C GLY A 246 29.71 -18.13 -11.35
N LEU A 247 30.08 -16.88 -11.66
CA LEU A 247 29.63 -15.69 -10.93
C LEU A 247 28.19 -15.31 -11.35
N LEU A 248 27.93 -15.16 -12.66
CA LEU A 248 26.66 -14.66 -13.18
C LEU A 248 25.52 -15.68 -13.05
N GLN A 249 25.73 -16.97 -13.33
CA GLN A 249 24.63 -17.95 -13.34
C GLN A 249 24.42 -18.61 -11.98
N ARG A 250 25.48 -18.75 -11.17
CA ARG A 250 25.45 -19.51 -9.92
C ARG A 250 25.29 -18.64 -8.69
N GLU A 251 25.95 -17.50 -8.64
CA GLU A 251 25.89 -16.58 -7.50
C GLU A 251 24.84 -15.48 -7.69
N HIS A 252 24.55 -15.13 -8.95
CA HIS A 252 23.59 -14.08 -9.30
C HIS A 252 22.57 -14.49 -10.39
N PRO A 253 21.85 -15.62 -10.25
CA PRO A 253 20.90 -16.10 -11.26
C PRO A 253 19.82 -15.07 -11.60
N GLU A 254 19.49 -14.16 -10.68
CA GLU A 254 18.55 -13.06 -10.90
C GLU A 254 19.00 -12.04 -11.95
N LEU A 255 20.28 -12.03 -12.33
CA LEU A 255 20.82 -11.14 -13.35
C LEU A 255 20.77 -11.73 -14.75
N GLU A 256 20.54 -13.05 -14.87
CA GLU A 256 20.54 -13.75 -16.14
C GLU A 256 19.39 -13.25 -17.03
N GLY A 257 19.73 -12.79 -18.24
CA GLY A 257 18.76 -12.21 -19.17
C GLY A 257 18.36 -10.75 -18.91
N HIS A 258 18.82 -10.15 -17.80
CA HIS A 258 18.54 -8.76 -17.45
C HIS A 258 19.71 -7.81 -17.77
N VAL A 259 20.94 -8.28 -17.62
CA VAL A 259 22.14 -7.50 -17.93
C VAL A 259 23.13 -8.32 -18.76
N ALA A 260 23.93 -7.62 -19.57
CA ALA A 260 25.09 -8.17 -20.26
C ALA A 260 26.36 -7.53 -19.71
N VAL A 261 27.32 -8.38 -19.37
CA VAL A 261 28.65 -8.01 -18.86
C VAL A 261 29.72 -8.39 -19.88
N ALA A 262 30.64 -7.46 -20.14
CA ALA A 262 31.85 -7.67 -20.92
C ALA A 262 33.08 -7.17 -20.13
N ILE A 263 34.18 -7.92 -20.20
CA ILE A 263 35.43 -7.62 -19.48
C ILE A 263 36.57 -7.55 -20.47
N TYR A 264 37.41 -6.53 -20.31
CA TYR A 264 38.57 -6.26 -21.15
C TYR A 264 39.83 -6.12 -20.30
N ASP A 265 40.95 -6.62 -20.81
CA ASP A 265 42.27 -6.44 -20.20
C ASP A 265 42.81 -5.02 -20.45
N GLY A 266 43.21 -4.31 -19.39
CA GLY A 266 43.71 -2.95 -19.45
C GLY A 266 42.63 -1.87 -19.26
N ALA A 267 43.01 -0.62 -19.57
CA ALA A 267 42.20 0.57 -19.26
C ALA A 267 41.15 0.94 -20.32
N HIS A 268 41.10 0.19 -21.43
CA HIS A 268 40.26 0.49 -22.60
C HIS A 268 39.53 -0.77 -23.07
N ALA A 269 38.24 -0.61 -23.41
CA ALA A 269 37.42 -1.66 -23.98
C ALA A 269 37.68 -1.82 -25.48
N VAL A 270 38.70 -2.58 -25.86
CA VAL A 270 39.08 -2.88 -27.25
C VAL A 270 38.96 -4.37 -27.55
N ALA A 271 38.60 -4.75 -28.78
CA ALA A 271 38.28 -6.13 -29.15
C ALA A 271 39.42 -7.13 -28.84
N ASP A 272 40.67 -6.76 -29.13
CA ASP A 272 41.83 -7.63 -28.86
C ASP A 272 42.05 -7.89 -27.37
N ALA A 273 41.64 -6.95 -26.51
CA ALA A 273 41.72 -7.06 -25.07
C ALA A 273 40.52 -7.78 -24.43
N LEU A 274 39.52 -8.18 -25.21
CA LEU A 274 38.32 -8.85 -24.68
C LEU A 274 38.71 -10.15 -23.95
N LEU A 275 38.37 -10.21 -22.67
CA LEU A 275 38.54 -11.37 -21.79
C LEU A 275 37.25 -12.20 -21.70
N PHE A 276 36.09 -11.54 -21.66
CA PHE A 276 34.80 -12.21 -21.55
C PHE A 276 33.68 -11.33 -22.12
N ASP A 277 32.70 -11.94 -22.76
CA ASP A 277 31.43 -11.31 -23.14
C ASP A 277 30.31 -12.31 -22.92
N SER A 278 29.35 -11.94 -22.06
CA SER A 278 28.15 -12.76 -21.80
C SER A 278 27.15 -12.76 -22.95
N ARG A 279 27.17 -11.75 -23.83
CA ARG A 279 26.30 -11.63 -25.02
C ARG A 279 27.04 -10.95 -26.19
N PRO A 280 27.92 -11.70 -26.88
CA PRO A 280 28.63 -11.18 -28.04
C PRO A 280 27.66 -10.75 -29.15
N GLY A 281 27.82 -9.52 -29.63
CA GLY A 281 27.03 -8.95 -30.73
C GLY A 281 25.74 -8.23 -30.33
N ASP A 282 25.34 -8.26 -29.05
CA ASP A 282 24.17 -7.56 -28.54
C ASP A 282 24.57 -6.15 -28.07
N ALA A 283 24.45 -5.16 -28.96
CA ALA A 283 24.78 -3.76 -28.69
C ALA A 283 23.59 -2.95 -28.12
N GLY A 284 22.41 -3.59 -27.98
CA GLY A 284 21.17 -2.92 -27.62
C GLY A 284 20.95 -2.81 -26.12
N GLY A 285 21.13 -1.61 -25.58
CA GLY A 285 20.72 -1.25 -24.22
C GLY A 285 20.83 0.26 -23.99
N ASP A 286 19.76 0.87 -23.50
CA ASP A 286 19.71 2.32 -23.22
C ASP A 286 20.58 2.72 -22.02
N LEU A 287 20.82 1.76 -21.10
CA LEU A 287 21.69 1.93 -19.93
C LEU A 287 22.99 1.14 -20.15
N VAL A 288 24.09 1.89 -20.21
CA VAL A 288 25.45 1.35 -20.29
C VAL A 288 26.31 2.05 -19.25
N SER A 289 27.06 1.27 -18.49
CA SER A 289 28.07 1.77 -17.56
C SER A 289 29.39 1.04 -17.82
N THR A 290 30.51 1.73 -17.62
CA THR A 290 31.85 1.17 -17.83
C THR A 290 32.76 1.66 -16.73
N ARG A 291 33.44 0.73 -16.07
CA ARG A 291 34.30 1.00 -14.92
C ARG A 291 35.64 0.32 -15.07
N ARG A 292 36.66 0.89 -14.44
CA ARG A 292 38.01 0.31 -14.38
C ARG A 292 38.21 -0.29 -12.99
N VAL A 293 38.45 -1.59 -12.96
CA VAL A 293 38.63 -2.37 -11.73
C VAL A 293 40.07 -2.82 -11.66
N LYS A 294 40.72 -2.66 -10.51
CA LYS A 294 42.11 -3.08 -10.31
C LYS A 294 42.16 -4.31 -9.42
N LEU A 295 42.52 -5.45 -10.00
CA LEU A 295 42.49 -6.77 -9.36
C LEU A 295 43.90 -7.36 -9.36
N ALA A 296 44.44 -7.72 -8.19
CA ALA A 296 45.77 -8.31 -8.03
C ALA A 296 46.85 -7.63 -8.91
N GLY A 297 46.91 -6.29 -8.85
CA GLY A 297 47.86 -5.48 -9.60
C GLY A 297 47.64 -5.36 -11.11
N GLN A 298 46.62 -6.00 -11.69
CA GLN A 298 46.20 -5.83 -13.08
C GLN A 298 44.95 -4.94 -13.16
N THR A 299 44.83 -4.14 -14.23
CA THR A 299 43.65 -3.29 -14.45
C THR A 299 42.77 -3.92 -15.51
N TRP A 300 41.50 -4.12 -15.22
CA TRP A 300 40.48 -4.53 -16.18
C TRP A 300 39.46 -3.44 -16.38
N THR A 301 38.88 -3.38 -17.57
CA THR A 301 37.73 -2.55 -17.87
C THR A 301 36.50 -3.46 -17.93
N VAL A 302 35.53 -3.20 -17.06
CA VAL A 302 34.26 -3.92 -17.01
C VAL A 302 33.19 -3.02 -17.62
N THR A 303 32.44 -3.54 -18.58
CA THR A 303 31.31 -2.86 -19.20
C THR A 303 30.07 -3.67 -18.91
N MET A 304 29.05 -3.01 -18.36
CA MET A 304 27.74 -3.61 -18.14
C MET A 304 26.70 -2.87 -18.96
N ARG A 305 25.73 -3.61 -19.51
CA ARG A 305 24.63 -3.09 -20.33
C ARG A 305 23.32 -3.69 -19.85
N ALA A 306 22.27 -2.88 -19.79
CA ALA A 306 20.92 -3.37 -19.53
C ALA A 306 20.36 -4.04 -20.80
N LEU A 307 19.81 -5.24 -20.65
CA LEU A 307 19.15 -5.96 -21.74
C LEU A 307 17.67 -5.54 -21.87
N ALA A 308 17.08 -5.85 -23.03
CA ALA A 308 15.66 -5.59 -23.27
C ALA A 308 14.79 -6.23 -22.19
N GLY A 309 13.99 -5.41 -21.49
CA GLY A 309 13.17 -5.85 -20.36
C GLY A 309 13.73 -5.50 -18.98
N PHE A 310 14.96 -4.96 -18.90
CA PHE A 310 15.49 -4.40 -17.66
C PHE A 310 14.61 -3.23 -17.16
N GLY A 311 14.15 -3.31 -15.91
CA GLY A 311 13.18 -2.36 -15.35
C GLY A 311 11.76 -2.44 -15.92
N ALA A 312 11.50 -3.32 -16.89
CA ALA A 312 10.19 -3.45 -17.56
C ALA A 312 9.19 -4.34 -16.81
N ASN A 313 9.57 -4.93 -15.68
CA ASN A 313 8.69 -5.75 -14.86
C ASN A 313 7.53 -4.91 -14.30
N GLY A 314 6.39 -4.91 -15.00
CA GLY A 314 5.10 -4.38 -14.55
C GLY A 314 4.89 -2.87 -14.64
N HIS A 315 5.93 -2.04 -14.57
CA HIS A 315 5.77 -0.58 -14.45
C HIS A 315 5.22 0.07 -15.73
N VAL A 316 5.75 -0.28 -16.91
CA VAL A 316 5.34 0.37 -18.17
C VAL A 316 3.89 0.06 -18.55
N ALA A 317 3.48 -1.20 -18.39
CA ALA A 317 2.10 -1.61 -18.64
C ALA A 317 1.12 -0.97 -17.64
N ARG A 318 1.48 -0.99 -16.34
CA ARG A 318 0.69 -0.38 -15.27
C ARG A 318 0.54 1.13 -15.48
N GLU A 319 1.59 1.83 -15.87
CA GLU A 319 1.52 3.28 -16.14
C GLU A 319 0.66 3.62 -17.34
N ARG A 320 0.74 2.85 -18.43
CA ARG A 320 -0.19 3.01 -19.56
C ARG A 320 -1.63 2.79 -19.14
N THR A 321 -1.91 1.78 -18.32
CA THR A 321 -3.28 1.54 -17.80
C THR A 321 -3.75 2.67 -16.88
N LEU A 322 -2.87 3.22 -16.04
CA LEU A 322 -3.18 4.34 -15.16
C LEU A 322 -3.48 5.62 -15.95
N LEU A 323 -2.67 5.93 -16.98
CA LEU A 323 -2.91 7.06 -17.86
C LEU A 323 -4.27 6.94 -18.58
N VAL A 324 -4.57 5.75 -19.12
CA VAL A 324 -5.87 5.49 -19.77
C VAL A 324 -7.03 5.66 -18.77
N ALA A 325 -6.90 5.12 -17.56
CA ALA A 325 -7.92 5.27 -16.52
C ALA A 325 -8.14 6.74 -16.13
N GLN A 326 -7.07 7.54 -16.00
CA GLN A 326 -7.14 8.96 -15.68
C GLN A 326 -7.80 9.78 -16.80
N LEU A 327 -7.48 9.48 -18.06
CA LEU A 327 -8.12 10.11 -19.21
C LEU A 327 -9.62 9.76 -19.30
N LEU A 328 -9.99 8.52 -18.99
CA LEU A 328 -11.40 8.08 -18.91
C LEU A 328 -12.17 8.84 -17.82
N VAL A 329 -11.61 8.98 -16.62
CA VAL A 329 -12.24 9.76 -15.53
C VAL A 329 -12.41 11.22 -15.95
N THR A 330 -11.38 11.83 -16.53
CA THR A 330 -11.44 13.21 -17.02
C THR A 330 -12.57 13.38 -18.05
N TRP A 331 -12.70 12.43 -18.97
CA TRP A 331 -13.75 12.43 -19.98
C TRP A 331 -15.17 12.30 -19.37
N LEU A 332 -15.35 11.40 -18.40
CA LEU A 332 -16.62 11.22 -17.68
C LEU A 332 -17.05 12.49 -16.93
N VAL A 333 -16.12 13.17 -16.26
CA VAL A 333 -16.39 14.43 -15.55
C VAL A 333 -16.84 15.52 -16.53
N ALA A 334 -16.20 15.63 -17.71
CA ALA A 334 -16.61 16.59 -18.74
C ALA A 334 -18.02 16.29 -19.30
N ILE A 335 -18.38 15.01 -19.46
CA ILE A 335 -19.74 14.61 -19.88
C ILE A 335 -20.76 14.96 -18.80
N LEU A 336 -20.49 14.63 -17.54
CA LEU A 336 -21.39 14.92 -16.43
C LEU A 336 -21.66 16.42 -16.32
N ALA A 337 -20.60 17.25 -16.41
CA ALA A 337 -20.72 18.70 -16.47
C ALA A 337 -21.61 19.16 -17.64
N SER A 338 -21.45 18.55 -18.82
CA SER A 338 -22.28 18.85 -19.99
C SER A 338 -23.76 18.53 -19.79
N VAL A 339 -24.08 17.41 -19.14
CA VAL A 339 -25.46 16.97 -18.88
C VAL A 339 -26.14 17.90 -17.87
N LEU A 340 -25.47 18.22 -16.76
CA LEU A 340 -26.00 19.10 -15.73
C LEU A 340 -26.29 20.52 -16.24
N ILE A 341 -25.45 21.03 -17.14
CA ILE A 341 -25.65 22.34 -17.77
C ILE A 341 -26.87 22.34 -18.71
N ARG A 342 -27.14 21.23 -19.42
CA ARG A 342 -28.30 21.09 -20.32
C ARG A 342 -29.62 20.88 -19.58
N ALA A 343 -29.61 20.13 -18.46
CA ALA A 343 -30.82 19.84 -17.69
C ALA A 343 -31.52 21.11 -17.17
N ARG A 344 -30.74 22.09 -16.70
CA ARG A 344 -31.26 23.39 -16.22
C ARG A 344 -31.96 24.24 -17.29
N GLY A 345 -31.89 23.88 -18.58
CA GLY A 345 -32.53 24.64 -19.67
C GLY A 345 -33.94 24.20 -20.04
N ARG A 346 -34.44 23.04 -19.58
CA ARG A 346 -35.69 22.42 -20.10
C ARG A 346 -36.98 22.72 -19.31
N ASP A 347 -36.90 23.18 -18.07
CA ASP A 347 -38.07 23.29 -17.18
C ASP A 347 -39.05 24.44 -17.51
N GLY A 348 -38.74 25.34 -18.46
CA GLY A 348 -39.52 26.56 -18.72
C GLY A 348 -40.71 26.46 -19.71
N ILE A 349 -40.91 25.34 -20.39
CA ILE A 349 -41.78 25.27 -21.59
C ILE A 349 -43.10 24.48 -21.38
N VAL A 350 -43.14 23.52 -20.45
CA VAL A 350 -44.28 22.56 -20.33
C VAL A 350 -45.53 23.14 -19.64
N MET A 351 -45.41 24.17 -18.80
CA MET A 351 -46.53 24.66 -17.97
C MET A 351 -47.55 25.56 -18.69
N ARG A 352 -47.33 25.96 -19.96
CA ARG A 352 -48.14 27.01 -20.60
C ARG A 352 -49.26 26.53 -21.54
N GLN A 353 -49.35 25.24 -21.89
CA GLN A 353 -50.25 24.79 -22.98
C GLN A 353 -51.57 24.12 -22.55
N LEU A 354 -51.78 23.75 -21.27
CA LEU A 354 -52.96 22.98 -20.84
C LEU A 354 -54.21 23.81 -20.44
N ALA A 355 -54.12 25.14 -20.35
CA ALA A 355 -55.14 25.94 -19.64
C ALA A 355 -56.25 26.57 -20.50
N ARG A 356 -56.13 26.65 -21.83
CA ARG A 356 -56.95 27.60 -22.65
C ARG A 356 -58.16 27.05 -23.40
N ALA A 357 -58.25 25.77 -23.77
CA ALA A 357 -59.27 25.33 -24.75
C ALA A 357 -60.59 24.73 -24.19
N HIS A 358 -60.71 24.48 -22.88
CA HIS A 358 -61.86 23.76 -22.31
C HIS A 358 -62.95 24.65 -21.67
N ARG A 359 -62.82 25.98 -21.70
CA ARG A 359 -63.55 26.87 -20.77
C ARG A 359 -64.72 27.70 -21.32
N GLU A 360 -65.02 27.76 -22.63
CA GLU A 360 -65.94 28.81 -23.11
C GLU A 360 -67.40 28.39 -23.38
N THR A 361 -67.73 27.21 -23.91
CA THR A 361 -69.11 26.91 -24.33
C THR A 361 -69.96 26.11 -23.33
N GLU A 362 -69.35 25.31 -22.46
CA GLU A 362 -70.05 24.61 -21.36
C GLU A 362 -70.40 25.56 -20.20
N ASN A 363 -69.72 26.72 -20.16
CA ASN A 363 -69.74 27.65 -19.04
C ASN A 363 -70.98 28.55 -19.01
N GLU A 364 -71.76 28.75 -20.07
CA GLU A 364 -72.88 29.71 -20.02
C GLU A 364 -74.17 29.07 -19.45
N ARG A 365 -74.53 27.86 -19.92
CA ARG A 365 -75.75 27.16 -19.50
C ARG A 365 -75.59 26.42 -18.17
N ARG A 366 -74.40 25.88 -17.87
CA ARG A 366 -74.08 25.45 -16.49
C ARG A 366 -74.07 26.63 -15.54
N ARG A 367 -73.66 27.84 -15.96
CA ARG A 367 -73.56 29.00 -15.09
C ARG A 367 -74.91 29.49 -14.59
N LEU A 368 -75.99 29.50 -15.36
CA LEU A 368 -77.31 29.92 -14.82
C LEU A 368 -77.91 28.89 -13.86
N GLN A 369 -77.85 27.60 -14.19
CA GLN A 369 -78.31 26.53 -13.28
C GLN A 369 -77.41 26.41 -12.04
N SER A 370 -76.09 26.55 -12.21
CA SER A 370 -75.12 26.59 -11.12
C SER A 370 -75.24 27.88 -10.30
N ILE A 371 -75.68 29.02 -10.85
CA ILE A 371 -75.95 30.21 -10.03
C ILE A 371 -77.17 29.95 -9.14
N PHE A 372 -78.21 29.29 -9.65
CA PHE A 372 -79.39 28.93 -8.85
C PHE A 372 -79.04 27.89 -7.76
N ASP A 373 -78.32 26.82 -8.10
CA ASP A 373 -77.97 25.72 -7.17
C ASP A 373 -76.75 25.99 -6.30
N ALA A 374 -75.74 26.71 -6.78
CA ALA A 374 -74.54 27.10 -6.03
C ALA A 374 -74.67 28.45 -5.33
N SER A 375 -75.86 29.08 -5.39
CA SER A 375 -76.15 30.23 -4.54
C SER A 375 -75.89 29.86 -3.07
N SER A 376 -75.12 30.69 -2.38
CA SER A 376 -74.81 30.49 -0.95
C SER A 376 -76.03 30.76 -0.05
N VAL A 377 -77.09 31.33 -0.62
CA VAL A 377 -78.36 31.66 0.00
C VAL A 377 -79.47 30.74 -0.51
N ALA A 378 -80.41 30.42 0.36
CA ALA A 378 -81.61 29.69 -0.02
C ALA A 378 -82.49 30.58 -0.89
N ILE A 379 -82.85 30.12 -2.09
CA ILE A 379 -83.73 30.84 -3.02
C ILE A 379 -84.97 29.99 -3.24
N PHE A 380 -86.15 30.60 -3.13
CA PHE A 380 -87.42 29.90 -3.29
C PHE A 380 -88.50 30.77 -3.91
N PHE A 381 -89.50 30.09 -4.46
CA PHE A 381 -90.68 30.67 -5.08
C PHE A 381 -91.91 30.15 -4.36
N VAL A 382 -92.90 31.01 -4.11
CA VAL A 382 -94.19 30.61 -3.55
C VAL A 382 -95.34 31.05 -4.46
N ASP A 383 -96.39 30.23 -4.51
CA ASP A 383 -97.64 30.55 -5.21
C ASP A 383 -98.52 31.55 -4.42
N ALA A 384 -99.67 31.90 -5.01
CA ALA A 384 -100.64 32.82 -4.40
C ALA A 384 -101.27 32.32 -3.08
N ARG A 385 -101.02 31.08 -2.66
CA ARG A 385 -101.46 30.51 -1.38
C ARG A 385 -100.31 30.42 -0.36
N GLY A 386 -99.11 30.90 -0.70
CA GLY A 386 -97.93 30.83 0.17
C GLY A 386 -97.25 29.45 0.20
N VAL A 387 -97.55 28.61 -0.79
CA VAL A 387 -96.98 27.27 -0.94
C VAL A 387 -95.75 27.35 -1.82
N ILE A 388 -94.65 26.72 -1.40
CA ILE A 388 -93.39 26.71 -2.14
C ILE A 388 -93.55 25.91 -3.43
N THR A 389 -93.33 26.56 -4.57
CA THR A 389 -93.40 25.94 -5.91
C THR A 389 -92.03 25.50 -6.42
N GLN A 390 -90.99 26.28 -6.11
CA GLN A 390 -89.60 25.94 -6.42
C GLN A 390 -88.69 26.34 -5.26
N ALA A 391 -87.66 25.55 -5.04
CA ALA A 391 -86.61 25.82 -4.06
C ALA A 391 -85.28 25.33 -4.63
N ASN A 392 -84.21 26.10 -4.45
CA ASN A 392 -82.88 25.65 -4.84
C ASN A 392 -82.34 24.62 -3.84
N LYS A 393 -81.32 23.87 -4.25
CA LYS A 393 -80.68 22.86 -3.39
C LYS A 393 -80.20 23.44 -2.05
N ARG A 394 -79.73 24.69 -2.06
CA ARG A 394 -79.25 25.36 -0.86
C ARG A 394 -80.34 25.52 0.21
N MET A 395 -81.59 25.74 -0.17
CA MET A 395 -82.71 25.80 0.79
C MET A 395 -82.94 24.45 1.48
N ALA A 396 -82.96 23.35 0.73
CA ALA A 396 -83.08 22.01 1.28
C ALA A 396 -81.96 21.70 2.29
N GLU A 397 -80.71 21.99 1.92
CA GLU A 397 -79.55 21.85 2.82
C GLU A 397 -79.66 22.77 4.05
N MET A 398 -80.07 24.02 3.87
CA MET A 398 -80.17 25.01 4.94
C MET A 398 -81.27 24.66 5.95
N PHE A 399 -82.32 23.98 5.53
CA PHE A 399 -83.43 23.56 6.40
C PHE A 399 -83.38 22.08 6.81
N GLY A 400 -82.38 21.32 6.33
CA GLY A 400 -82.16 19.92 6.69
C GLY A 400 -83.22 18.95 6.14
N CYS A 401 -83.85 19.30 5.02
CA CYS A 401 -84.89 18.50 4.36
C CYS A 401 -84.56 18.33 2.88
N THR A 402 -85.39 17.59 2.12
CA THR A 402 -85.21 17.43 0.67
C THR A 402 -85.95 18.53 -0.08
N VAL A 403 -85.52 18.84 -1.31
CA VAL A 403 -86.19 19.86 -2.15
C VAL A 403 -87.63 19.43 -2.44
N GLU A 404 -87.87 18.13 -2.61
CA GLU A 404 -89.19 17.55 -2.86
C GLU A 404 -90.12 17.70 -1.64
N ALA A 405 -89.58 17.69 -0.41
CA ALA A 405 -90.35 17.92 0.80
C ALA A 405 -90.69 19.41 1.00
N LEU A 406 -89.88 20.32 0.44
CA LEU A 406 -90.14 21.75 0.44
C LEU A 406 -91.18 22.14 -0.61
N GLN A 407 -91.14 21.52 -1.79
CA GLN A 407 -92.12 21.76 -2.84
C GLN A 407 -93.50 21.27 -2.41
N GLY A 408 -94.49 22.17 -2.39
CA GLY A 408 -95.83 21.88 -1.88
C GLY A 408 -96.04 22.17 -0.39
N ALA A 409 -95.00 22.53 0.37
CA ALA A 409 -95.10 22.95 1.76
C ALA A 409 -95.41 24.45 1.90
N GLU A 410 -96.13 24.83 2.97
CA GLU A 410 -96.33 26.24 3.32
C GLU A 410 -95.03 26.82 3.88
N TYR A 411 -94.56 27.94 3.32
CA TYR A 411 -93.29 28.58 3.73
C TYR A 411 -93.21 28.86 5.23
N VAL A 412 -94.32 29.26 5.85
CA VAL A 412 -94.36 29.64 7.27
C VAL A 412 -94.11 28.48 8.22
N SER A 413 -94.20 27.24 7.74
CA SER A 413 -93.87 26.05 8.54
C SER A 413 -92.38 25.99 8.92
N LEU A 414 -91.53 26.64 8.12
CA LEU A 414 -90.07 26.72 8.28
C LEU A 414 -89.62 27.81 9.27
N ILE A 415 -90.53 28.71 9.67
CA ILE A 415 -90.26 29.74 10.67
C ILE A 415 -90.37 29.11 12.07
N HIS A 416 -89.61 29.65 13.04
CA HIS A 416 -89.71 29.26 14.45
C HIS A 416 -91.18 29.23 14.93
N PRO A 417 -91.63 28.19 15.66
CA PRO A 417 -93.04 27.99 16.03
C PRO A 417 -93.74 29.21 16.66
N SER A 418 -93.02 30.00 17.45
CA SER A 418 -93.55 31.22 18.09
C SER A 418 -93.86 32.37 17.14
N GLU A 419 -93.37 32.34 15.90
CA GLU A 419 -93.47 33.45 14.93
C GLU A 419 -94.27 33.10 13.67
N ARG A 420 -94.83 31.88 13.58
CA ARG A 420 -95.49 31.39 12.34
C ARG A 420 -96.73 32.19 11.96
N GLU A 421 -97.58 32.55 12.92
CA GLU A 421 -98.82 33.27 12.64
C GLU A 421 -98.55 34.67 12.10
N ILE A 422 -97.59 35.38 12.73
CA ILE A 422 -97.09 36.68 12.27
C ILE A 422 -96.44 36.55 10.87
N GLY A 423 -95.75 35.43 10.62
CA GLY A 423 -95.17 35.11 9.31
C GLY A 423 -96.23 34.96 8.21
N ARG A 424 -97.35 34.30 8.51
CA ARG A 424 -98.46 34.06 7.56
C ARG A 424 -99.19 35.34 7.20
N GLU A 425 -99.54 36.17 8.18
CA GLU A 425 -100.21 37.46 7.95
C GLU A 425 -99.38 38.36 7.03
N ARG A 426 -98.06 38.46 7.26
CA ARG A 426 -97.16 39.26 6.42
C ARG A 426 -97.01 38.71 5.00
N MET A 427 -96.99 37.39 4.84
CA MET A 427 -96.89 36.76 3.52
C MET A 427 -98.16 37.01 2.69
N LEU A 428 -99.34 36.86 3.29
CA LEU A 428 -100.61 37.18 2.64
C LEU A 428 -100.71 38.68 2.30
N ALA A 429 -100.23 39.57 3.17
CA ALA A 429 -100.16 41.00 2.87
C ALA A 429 -99.26 41.33 1.68
N LEU A 430 -98.13 40.62 1.52
CA LEU A 430 -97.22 40.78 0.37
C LEU A 430 -97.86 40.28 -0.94
N LEU A 431 -98.64 39.18 -0.88
CA LEU A 431 -99.40 38.63 -2.02
C LEU A 431 -100.59 39.51 -2.41
N ALA A 432 -101.32 40.05 -1.44
CA ALA A 432 -102.42 40.99 -1.65
C ALA A 432 -101.96 42.39 -2.13
N SER A 433 -100.65 42.59 -2.33
CA SER A 433 -100.03 43.86 -2.74
C SER A 433 -100.21 45.00 -1.74
N ASN A 434 -100.37 44.68 -0.44
CA ASN A 434 -100.38 45.69 0.62
C ASN A 434 -98.96 46.12 1.04
N ILE A 435 -97.92 45.37 0.64
CA ILE A 435 -96.49 45.65 0.89
C ILE A 435 -95.71 45.22 -0.36
N ASP A 436 -94.67 45.97 -0.77
CA ASP A 436 -93.92 45.70 -2.02
C ASP A 436 -92.72 44.74 -1.86
N ALA A 437 -92.14 44.65 -0.66
CA ALA A 437 -91.01 43.77 -0.35
C ALA A 437 -90.96 43.41 1.14
N VAL A 438 -90.29 42.30 1.48
CA VAL A 438 -89.94 41.93 2.86
C VAL A 438 -88.43 41.92 3.01
N ASP A 439 -87.92 42.46 4.12
CA ASP A 439 -86.51 42.45 4.52
C ASP A 439 -86.45 42.38 6.05
N LEU A 440 -85.96 41.26 6.59
CA LEU A 440 -85.87 41.06 8.04
C LEU A 440 -84.94 39.90 8.41
N GLU A 441 -84.40 39.94 9.63
CA GLU A 441 -83.67 38.82 10.24
C GLU A 441 -84.59 38.07 11.20
N ARG A 442 -84.53 36.74 11.17
CA ARG A 442 -85.30 35.90 12.09
C ARG A 442 -84.65 34.54 12.30
N LYS A 443 -85.17 33.83 13.31
CA LYS A 443 -84.82 32.44 13.55
C LYS A 443 -85.65 31.51 12.69
N TYR A 444 -84.95 30.62 12.02
CA TYR A 444 -85.53 29.55 11.24
C TYR A 444 -85.40 28.22 11.98
N TRP A 445 -86.38 27.36 11.75
CA TRP A 445 -86.50 26.05 12.38
C TRP A 445 -86.22 24.97 11.34
N ARG A 446 -85.17 24.19 11.58
CA ARG A 446 -84.78 23.08 10.70
C ARG A 446 -85.67 21.86 10.95
N ALA A 447 -85.69 20.94 9.99
CA ALA A 447 -86.43 19.69 10.09
C ALA A 447 -85.90 18.76 11.22
N ASP A 448 -84.65 18.93 11.62
CA ASP A 448 -84.00 18.23 12.73
C ASP A 448 -84.21 18.92 14.10
N HIS A 449 -85.09 19.91 14.18
CA HIS A 449 -85.33 20.78 15.34
C HIS A 449 -84.17 21.71 15.73
N GLY A 450 -83.17 21.88 14.86
CA GLY A 450 -82.12 22.88 15.03
C GLY A 450 -82.57 24.30 14.68
N GLU A 451 -82.01 25.30 15.36
CA GLU A 451 -82.23 26.72 15.06
C GLU A 451 -81.03 27.32 14.29
N PHE A 452 -81.31 28.24 13.36
CA PHE A 452 -80.28 29.12 12.81
C PHE A 452 -80.83 30.52 12.54
N TRP A 453 -79.93 31.51 12.49
CA TRP A 453 -80.29 32.88 12.13
C TRP A 453 -80.28 33.04 10.62
N GLY A 454 -81.43 33.41 10.05
CA GLY A 454 -81.56 33.70 8.64
C GLY A 454 -82.00 35.15 8.40
N HIS A 455 -81.37 35.79 7.43
CA HIS A 455 -81.79 37.07 6.89
C HIS A 455 -82.62 36.84 5.61
N LEU A 456 -83.89 37.19 5.66
CA LEU A 456 -84.87 37.01 4.58
C LEU A 456 -85.09 38.30 3.83
N THR A 457 -84.97 38.22 2.51
CA THR A 457 -85.46 39.23 1.58
C THR A 457 -86.45 38.61 0.61
N GLY A 458 -87.53 39.29 0.24
CA GLY A 458 -88.50 38.75 -0.71
C GLY A 458 -89.26 39.82 -1.48
N ARG A 459 -89.61 39.51 -2.73
CA ARG A 459 -90.31 40.41 -3.66
C ARG A 459 -91.28 39.62 -4.55
N ARG A 460 -92.26 40.30 -5.13
CA ARG A 460 -93.21 39.72 -6.10
C ARG A 460 -92.57 39.55 -7.49
N HIS A 461 -92.90 38.46 -8.18
CA HIS A 461 -92.62 38.26 -9.61
C HIS A 461 -93.91 38.21 -10.43
N ALA A 462 -93.86 38.72 -11.65
CA ALA A 462 -95.02 38.87 -12.53
C ALA A 462 -95.49 37.50 -13.09
N ALA A 463 -96.80 37.36 -13.29
CA ALA A 463 -97.37 36.22 -13.98
C ALA A 463 -96.96 36.22 -15.46
N THR A 464 -96.72 35.04 -16.03
CA THR A 464 -96.46 34.82 -17.48
C THR A 464 -97.51 33.86 -18.05
N GLU A 465 -97.57 33.67 -19.38
CA GLU A 465 -98.59 32.81 -20.02
C GLU A 465 -98.62 31.36 -19.48
N ASP A 466 -97.52 30.89 -18.86
CA ASP A 466 -97.39 29.55 -18.26
C ASP A 466 -97.28 29.57 -16.70
N ASP A 467 -97.29 30.74 -16.04
CA ASP A 467 -97.07 30.86 -14.58
C ASP A 467 -97.96 31.94 -13.95
N ALA A 468 -98.73 31.57 -12.91
CA ALA A 468 -99.74 32.43 -12.27
C ALA A 468 -99.16 33.61 -11.45
N GLY A 469 -97.83 33.75 -11.39
CA GLY A 469 -97.14 34.77 -10.60
C GLY A 469 -97.15 34.45 -9.11
N GLY A 470 -96.17 35.01 -8.37
CA GLY A 470 -95.91 34.62 -6.99
C GLY A 470 -94.88 35.50 -6.28
N LEU A 471 -94.30 35.02 -5.18
CA LEU A 471 -93.19 35.69 -4.50
C LEU A 471 -91.90 34.90 -4.65
N ILE A 472 -90.80 35.62 -4.83
CA ILE A 472 -89.44 35.09 -4.76
C ILE A 472 -88.86 35.51 -3.42
N GLY A 473 -88.41 34.54 -2.63
CA GLY A 473 -87.73 34.77 -1.36
C GLY A 473 -86.28 34.29 -1.41
N VAL A 474 -85.41 35.00 -0.70
CA VAL A 474 -84.00 34.69 -0.52
C VAL A 474 -83.68 34.72 0.97
N ILE A 475 -83.13 33.63 1.52
CA ILE A 475 -82.72 33.51 2.92
C ILE A 475 -81.21 33.26 2.99
N SER A 476 -80.48 34.11 3.70
CA SER A 476 -79.05 33.95 3.96
C SER A 476 -78.80 33.54 5.41
N ASP A 477 -78.02 32.48 5.63
CA ASP A 477 -77.59 32.07 6.97
C ASP A 477 -76.44 32.98 7.43
N ILE A 478 -76.69 33.80 8.46
CA ILE A 478 -75.74 34.77 8.99
C ILE A 478 -74.90 34.22 10.15
N THR A 479 -75.07 32.95 10.51
CA THR A 479 -74.28 32.26 11.54
C THR A 479 -72.77 32.23 11.23
N PRO A 480 -72.30 31.94 9.99
CA PRO A 480 -70.88 31.90 9.65
C PRO A 480 -70.17 33.26 9.73
N ARG A 481 -70.85 34.36 9.37
CA ARG A 481 -70.29 35.72 9.46
C ARG A 481 -69.91 36.06 10.90
N ARG A 482 -70.79 35.72 11.85
CA ARG A 482 -70.51 35.89 13.28
C ARG A 482 -69.36 34.99 13.78
N ARG A 483 -69.14 33.81 13.19
CA ARG A 483 -67.99 32.94 13.51
C ARG A 483 -66.67 33.43 12.91
N ALA A 484 -66.68 34.05 11.73
CA ALA A 484 -65.49 34.58 11.08
C ALA A 484 -64.89 35.78 11.85
N GLU A 485 -65.74 36.66 12.38
CA GLU A 485 -65.31 37.77 13.24
C GLU A 485 -64.65 37.26 14.54
N GLN A 486 -65.12 36.14 15.09
CA GLN A 486 -64.50 35.47 16.24
C GLN A 486 -63.14 34.84 15.88
N ALA A 487 -63.05 34.13 14.74
CA ALA A 487 -61.83 33.46 14.28
C ALA A 487 -60.70 34.44 13.95
N GLN A 488 -61.03 35.65 13.48
CA GLN A 488 -60.04 36.69 13.20
C GLN A 488 -59.32 37.15 14.48
N ARG A 489 -60.05 37.31 15.60
CA ARG A 489 -59.47 37.65 16.90
C ARG A 489 -58.52 36.55 17.40
N GLU A 490 -58.90 35.27 17.26
CA GLU A 490 -58.06 34.14 17.67
C GLU A 490 -56.77 34.02 16.84
N SER A 491 -56.81 34.41 15.56
CA SER A 491 -55.61 34.44 14.71
C SER A 491 -54.62 35.54 15.11
N GLU A 492 -55.12 36.73 15.48
CA GLU A 492 -54.28 37.84 15.94
C GLU A 492 -53.55 37.49 17.24
N ASP A 493 -54.24 36.86 18.20
CA ASP A 493 -53.64 36.40 19.46
C ASP A 493 -52.56 35.33 19.23
N ARG A 494 -52.79 34.42 18.25
CA ARG A 494 -51.83 33.38 17.87
C ARG A 494 -50.55 33.96 17.27
N TYR A 495 -50.66 34.93 16.37
CA TYR A 495 -49.47 35.56 15.76
C TYR A 495 -48.64 36.33 16.78
N ARG A 496 -49.30 36.99 17.74
CA ARG A 496 -48.64 37.68 18.85
C ARG A 496 -47.82 36.71 19.71
N LEU A 497 -48.40 35.58 20.10
CA LEU A 497 -47.71 34.54 20.88
C LEU A 497 -46.46 33.97 20.18
N ILE A 498 -46.52 33.76 18.86
CA ILE A 498 -45.37 33.26 18.08
C ILE A 498 -44.24 34.30 18.06
N ALA A 499 -44.56 35.58 17.87
CA ALA A 499 -43.58 36.65 17.86
C ALA A 499 -42.94 36.87 19.25
N GLU A 500 -43.70 36.69 20.33
CA GLU A 500 -43.25 36.90 21.71
C GLU A 500 -42.41 35.73 22.27
N ASN A 501 -42.58 34.50 21.76
CA ASN A 501 -41.85 33.31 22.24
C ASN A 501 -40.69 32.86 21.34
N SER A 502 -40.35 33.60 20.27
CA SER A 502 -39.18 33.31 19.43
C SER A 502 -37.88 33.61 20.19
N SER A 503 -36.87 32.74 20.07
CA SER A 503 -35.51 33.03 20.58
C SER A 503 -34.74 34.01 19.68
N ASP A 504 -35.06 34.03 18.39
CA ASP A 504 -34.54 35.02 17.44
C ASP A 504 -35.31 36.35 17.60
N VAL A 505 -34.61 37.47 17.40
CA VAL A 505 -35.21 38.80 17.49
C VAL A 505 -35.84 39.16 16.15
N ILE A 506 -37.15 39.39 16.15
CA ILE A 506 -37.90 39.84 14.98
C ILE A 506 -38.06 41.35 15.07
N TRP A 507 -37.72 42.07 14.00
CA TRP A 507 -37.86 43.52 13.97
C TRP A 507 -38.36 44.02 12.61
N LEU A 508 -39.10 45.12 12.63
CA LEU A 508 -39.53 45.87 11.44
C LEU A 508 -38.88 47.23 11.47
N MET A 509 -38.25 47.63 10.37
CA MET A 509 -37.65 48.95 10.21
C MET A 509 -38.33 49.70 9.07
N ASP A 510 -38.67 50.96 9.31
CA ASP A 510 -39.12 51.87 8.27
C ASP A 510 -37.94 52.30 7.39
N LEU A 511 -38.04 52.11 6.08
CA LEU A 511 -36.93 52.38 5.16
C LEU A 511 -36.69 53.89 4.92
N ALA A 512 -37.69 54.74 5.14
CA ALA A 512 -37.56 56.19 4.94
C ALA A 512 -36.81 56.86 6.08
N SER A 513 -37.11 56.46 7.33
CA SER A 513 -36.52 57.02 8.56
C SER A 513 -35.37 56.19 9.12
N LEU A 514 -35.18 54.96 8.65
CA LEU A 514 -34.22 53.98 9.17
C LEU A 514 -34.37 53.74 10.69
N ARG A 515 -35.62 53.76 11.17
CA ARG A 515 -35.97 53.50 12.56
C ARG A 515 -36.75 52.21 12.72
N PHE A 516 -36.51 51.51 13.81
CA PHE A 516 -37.29 50.33 14.16
C PHE A 516 -38.72 50.75 14.53
N SER A 517 -39.68 50.25 13.77
CA SER A 517 -41.11 50.39 14.01
C SER A 517 -41.69 49.30 14.91
N TYR A 518 -40.99 48.16 15.01
CA TYR A 518 -41.31 47.06 15.90
C TYR A 518 -40.04 46.26 16.21
N VAL A 519 -39.92 45.77 17.44
CA VAL A 519 -38.90 44.81 17.88
C VAL A 519 -39.54 43.81 18.84
N SER A 520 -39.29 42.52 18.68
CA SER A 520 -39.83 41.49 19.57
C SER A 520 -39.18 41.54 20.97
N PRO A 521 -39.90 41.15 22.04
CA PRO A 521 -39.36 41.10 23.40
C PRO A 521 -38.10 40.24 23.56
N SER A 522 -37.85 39.31 22.64
CA SER A 522 -36.66 38.45 22.58
C SER A 522 -35.34 39.24 22.61
N VAL A 523 -35.35 40.51 22.20
CA VAL A 523 -34.17 41.39 22.23
C VAL A 523 -33.64 41.63 23.65
N ALA A 524 -34.52 41.57 24.66
CA ALA A 524 -34.13 41.68 26.07
C ALA A 524 -33.30 40.48 26.52
N HIS A 525 -33.65 39.27 26.07
CA HIS A 525 -32.91 38.06 26.38
C HIS A 525 -31.57 38.01 25.63
N MET A 526 -31.55 38.41 24.35
CA MET A 526 -30.35 38.34 23.51
C MET A 526 -29.33 39.45 23.83
N ARG A 527 -29.78 40.71 23.98
CA ARG A 527 -28.90 41.88 24.09
C ARG A 527 -29.03 42.68 25.39
N GLY A 528 -29.99 42.34 26.25
CA GLY A 528 -30.25 43.04 27.52
C GLY A 528 -31.00 44.37 27.39
N TRP A 529 -31.41 44.76 26.19
CA TRP A 529 -32.18 45.99 25.94
C TRP A 529 -33.68 45.71 25.88
N THR A 530 -34.54 46.63 26.33
CA THR A 530 -35.98 46.48 26.09
C THR A 530 -36.34 46.88 24.65
N PRO A 531 -37.46 46.38 24.07
CA PRO A 531 -37.91 46.80 22.75
C PRO A 531 -38.02 48.31 22.61
N GLU A 532 -38.53 49.00 23.63
CA GLU A 532 -38.71 50.46 23.64
C GLU A 532 -37.36 51.18 23.60
N GLU A 533 -36.36 50.69 24.36
CA GLU A 533 -35.00 51.25 24.35
C GLU A 533 -34.35 51.08 22.96
N VAL A 534 -34.53 49.93 22.31
CA VAL A 534 -33.98 49.68 20.96
C VAL A 534 -34.69 50.53 19.90
N MET A 535 -36.01 50.66 19.97
CA MET A 535 -36.79 51.48 19.03
C MET A 535 -36.50 52.99 19.16
N ALA A 536 -36.09 53.45 20.35
CA ALA A 536 -35.71 54.84 20.58
C ALA A 536 -34.31 55.19 20.01
N GLN A 537 -33.44 54.20 19.86
CA GLN A 537 -32.06 54.38 19.40
C GLN A 537 -31.96 54.44 17.86
N PRO A 538 -30.95 55.14 17.31
CA PRO A 538 -30.64 55.07 15.88
C PRO A 538 -30.03 53.71 15.53
N LEU A 539 -30.16 53.28 14.26
CA LEU A 539 -29.65 51.98 13.78
C LEU A 539 -28.15 51.80 14.05
N GLU A 540 -27.37 52.88 13.97
CA GLU A 540 -25.93 52.90 14.21
C GLU A 540 -25.55 52.53 15.65
N ALA A 541 -26.46 52.70 16.62
CA ALA A 541 -26.24 52.27 18.00
C ALA A 541 -26.56 50.77 18.20
N ALA A 542 -27.25 50.13 17.25
CA ALA A 542 -27.64 48.73 17.34
C ALA A 542 -26.57 47.75 16.82
N VAL A 543 -25.52 48.25 16.17
CA VAL A 543 -24.43 47.46 15.56
C VAL A 543 -23.08 48.16 15.77
N THR A 544 -21.96 47.45 15.54
CA THR A 544 -20.63 48.09 15.55
C THR A 544 -20.45 49.06 14.38
N PRO A 545 -19.53 50.06 14.48
CA PRO A 545 -19.28 51.01 13.40
C PRO A 545 -18.89 50.35 12.06
N GLU A 546 -18.11 49.27 12.12
CA GLU A 546 -17.74 48.49 10.94
C GLU A 546 -18.96 47.80 10.31
N SER A 547 -19.81 47.18 11.14
CA SER A 547 -21.05 46.55 10.69
C SER A 547 -22.02 47.59 10.11
N ALA A 548 -22.16 48.78 10.72
CA ALA A 548 -22.97 49.87 10.21
C ALA A 548 -22.54 50.30 8.78
N ALA A 549 -21.24 50.44 8.54
CA ALA A 549 -20.71 50.79 7.23
C ALA A 549 -21.00 49.71 6.16
N ARG A 550 -20.87 48.42 6.54
CA ARG A 550 -21.21 47.28 5.67
C ARG A 550 -22.71 47.25 5.35
N ILE A 551 -23.57 47.40 6.35
CA ILE A 551 -25.04 47.41 6.20
C ILE A 551 -25.48 48.56 5.31
N GLY A 552 -25.00 49.78 5.56
CA GLY A 552 -25.39 50.96 4.78
C GLY A 552 -24.99 50.88 3.31
N THR A 553 -23.86 50.25 2.99
CA THR A 553 -23.44 50.01 1.60
C THR A 553 -24.25 48.88 0.96
N GLY A 554 -24.45 47.78 1.69
CA GLY A 554 -25.24 46.63 1.23
C GLY A 554 -26.70 46.97 0.97
N LEU A 555 -27.35 47.73 1.86
CA LEU A 555 -28.75 48.13 1.73
C LEU A 555 -28.97 49.05 0.52
N ARG A 556 -28.08 50.02 0.28
CA ARG A 556 -28.16 50.92 -0.89
C ARG A 556 -28.05 50.16 -2.21
N GLU A 557 -27.07 49.26 -2.32
CA GLU A 557 -26.91 48.45 -3.53
C GLU A 557 -28.10 47.50 -3.74
N ARG A 558 -28.62 46.95 -2.64
CA ARG A 558 -29.77 46.05 -2.67
C ARG A 558 -31.05 46.75 -3.13
N LEU A 559 -31.35 47.94 -2.61
CA LEU A 559 -32.49 48.75 -3.06
C LEU A 559 -32.35 49.16 -4.53
N ARG A 560 -31.12 49.47 -4.99
CA ARG A 560 -30.84 49.77 -6.41
C ARG A 560 -31.13 48.57 -7.32
N ARG A 561 -30.70 47.37 -6.92
CA ARG A 561 -30.96 46.11 -7.66
C ARG A 561 -32.45 45.77 -7.70
N LEU A 562 -33.15 45.94 -6.58
CA LEU A 562 -34.60 45.71 -6.52
C LEU A 562 -35.34 46.69 -7.43
N GLY A 563 -34.96 47.97 -7.44
CA GLY A 563 -35.48 48.97 -8.38
C GLY A 563 -35.16 48.69 -9.86
N ALA A 564 -34.17 47.85 -10.15
CA ALA A 564 -33.82 47.39 -11.48
C ALA A 564 -34.53 46.07 -11.88
N GLY A 565 -35.45 45.57 -11.05
CA GLY A 565 -36.24 44.36 -11.32
C GLY A 565 -35.61 43.04 -10.87
N ASP A 566 -34.56 43.07 -10.03
CA ASP A 566 -33.94 41.87 -9.48
C ASP A 566 -34.61 41.44 -8.15
N GLU A 567 -35.57 40.54 -8.24
CA GLU A 567 -36.29 39.97 -7.08
C GLU A 567 -35.37 39.23 -6.09
N THR A 568 -34.18 38.79 -6.50
CA THR A 568 -33.24 38.13 -5.57
C THR A 568 -32.68 39.12 -4.54
N ALA A 569 -32.68 40.42 -4.86
CA ALA A 569 -32.32 41.47 -3.93
C ALA A 569 -33.39 41.72 -2.85
N ARG A 570 -34.52 41.01 -2.87
CA ARG A 570 -35.55 41.11 -1.82
C ARG A 570 -35.12 40.48 -0.50
N PHE A 571 -34.12 39.59 -0.50
CA PHE A 571 -33.60 38.91 0.68
C PHE A 571 -32.09 39.16 0.85
N ALA A 572 -31.61 39.26 2.09
CA ALA A 572 -30.17 39.22 2.36
C ALA A 572 -29.91 38.54 3.71
N LEU A 573 -28.87 37.72 3.72
CA LEU A 573 -28.24 37.22 4.92
C LEU A 573 -26.99 38.06 5.17
N THR A 574 -26.79 38.55 6.39
CA THR A 574 -25.60 39.33 6.74
C THR A 574 -25.18 39.03 8.16
N GLU A 575 -23.89 38.84 8.36
CA GLU A 575 -23.31 38.76 9.70
C GLU A 575 -22.96 40.15 10.20
N VAL A 576 -23.43 40.46 11.41
CA VAL A 576 -23.23 41.77 12.03
C VAL A 576 -22.87 41.58 13.50
N ASP A 577 -22.00 42.44 13.98
CA ASP A 577 -21.60 42.46 15.37
C ASP A 577 -22.46 43.48 16.11
N GLN A 578 -23.08 43.06 17.21
CA GLN A 578 -24.04 43.86 17.95
C GLN A 578 -23.57 44.07 19.39
N PRO A 579 -23.54 45.32 19.89
CA PRO A 579 -23.25 45.59 21.29
C PRO A 579 -24.45 45.23 22.18
N CYS A 580 -24.19 44.56 23.30
CA CYS A 580 -25.13 44.30 24.38
C CYS A 580 -25.15 45.47 25.37
N LYS A 581 -26.20 45.57 26.19
CA LYS A 581 -26.35 46.63 27.21
C LYS A 581 -25.23 46.64 28.25
N ASP A 582 -24.61 45.48 28.49
CA ASP A 582 -23.49 45.29 29.40
C ASP A 582 -22.11 45.56 28.77
N GLY A 583 -22.05 45.97 27.50
CA GLY A 583 -20.82 46.27 26.77
C GLY A 583 -20.17 45.09 26.05
N ARG A 584 -20.69 43.85 26.18
CA ARG A 584 -20.25 42.72 25.36
C ARG A 584 -20.63 42.92 23.89
N ILE A 585 -19.84 42.39 22.97
CA ILE A 585 -20.19 42.33 21.55
C ILE A 585 -20.54 40.89 21.24
N ILE A 586 -21.72 40.66 20.66
CA ILE A 586 -22.16 39.34 20.18
C ILE A 586 -22.11 39.31 18.65
N HIS A 587 -21.79 38.14 18.11
CA HIS A 587 -21.84 37.88 16.67
C HIS A 587 -23.23 37.43 16.30
N THR A 588 -23.87 38.13 15.37
CA THR A 588 -25.23 37.80 14.96
C THR A 588 -25.34 37.58 13.46
N GLU A 589 -26.23 36.68 13.09
CA GLU A 589 -26.65 36.44 11.71
C GLU A 589 -28.03 37.06 11.52
N VAL A 590 -28.16 37.92 10.51
CA VAL A 590 -29.40 38.68 10.27
C VAL A 590 -29.93 38.37 8.89
N VAL A 591 -31.13 37.78 8.86
CA VAL A 591 -31.92 37.61 7.63
C VAL A 591 -32.84 38.80 7.51
N THR A 592 -32.75 39.54 6.40
CA THR A 592 -33.62 40.70 6.15
C THR A 592 -34.44 40.51 4.87
N THR A 593 -35.70 40.92 4.88
CA THR A 593 -36.64 40.88 3.76
C THR A 593 -37.22 42.27 3.52
N VAL A 594 -37.17 42.74 2.28
CA VAL A 594 -37.79 44.02 1.90
C VAL A 594 -39.30 43.80 1.68
N LEU A 595 -40.10 44.57 2.40
CA LEU A 595 -41.55 44.66 2.27
C LEU A 595 -41.90 45.88 1.42
N VAL A 596 -42.82 45.69 0.49
CA VAL A 596 -43.29 46.74 -0.43
C VAL A 596 -44.66 47.26 -0.01
N ASP A 597 -44.95 48.52 -0.31
CA ASP A 597 -46.26 49.13 -0.11
C ASP A 597 -47.26 48.72 -1.22
N ALA A 598 -48.49 49.26 -1.15
CA ALA A 598 -49.55 49.02 -2.12
C ALA A 598 -49.21 49.51 -3.54
N ASP A 599 -48.26 50.44 -3.68
CA ASP A 599 -47.77 50.96 -4.96
C ASP A 599 -46.55 50.18 -5.47
N GLY A 600 -46.15 49.10 -4.78
CA GLY A 600 -45.03 48.24 -5.14
C GLY A 600 -43.65 48.83 -4.80
N LYS A 601 -43.57 49.91 -4.02
CA LYS A 601 -42.30 50.53 -3.61
C LYS A 601 -41.80 49.96 -2.28
N PRO A 602 -40.47 49.81 -2.09
CA PRO A 602 -39.91 49.40 -0.81
C PRO A 602 -40.31 50.36 0.33
N ALA A 603 -40.96 49.84 1.36
CA ALA A 603 -41.48 50.64 2.47
C ALA A 603 -40.89 50.22 3.82
N GLN A 604 -40.77 48.91 4.07
CA GLN A 604 -40.27 48.38 5.34
C GLN A 604 -39.24 47.28 5.13
N LEU A 605 -38.42 47.04 6.14
CA LEU A 605 -37.49 45.93 6.22
C LEU A 605 -37.86 45.05 7.41
N LEU A 606 -38.22 43.79 7.15
CA LEU A 606 -38.38 42.76 8.17
C LEU A 606 -37.04 42.08 8.39
N GLY A 607 -36.52 42.11 9.61
CA GLY A 607 -35.32 41.40 9.99
C GLY A 607 -35.57 40.36 11.07
N ILE A 608 -34.83 39.25 10.95
CA ILE A 608 -34.71 38.21 11.97
C ILE A 608 -33.24 38.12 12.32
N THR A 609 -32.91 38.39 13.57
CA THR A 609 -31.55 38.37 14.10
C THR A 609 -31.38 37.16 15.00
N ARG A 610 -30.32 36.38 14.75
CA ARG A 610 -29.93 35.20 15.53
C ARG A 610 -28.53 35.39 16.11
N ASP A 611 -28.31 35.01 17.36
CA ASP A 611 -26.97 34.94 17.95
C ASP A 611 -26.22 33.69 17.44
N ILE A 612 -25.00 33.90 16.92
CA ILE A 612 -24.12 32.85 16.39
C ILE A 612 -22.75 32.82 17.11
N THR A 613 -22.65 33.48 18.27
CA THR A 613 -21.39 33.63 19.01
C THR A 613 -20.80 32.28 19.42
N GLU A 614 -21.61 31.37 19.99
CA GLU A 614 -21.16 30.02 20.36
C GLU A 614 -20.68 29.21 19.16
N ARG A 615 -21.40 29.30 18.03
CA ARG A 615 -21.02 28.63 16.77
C ARG A 615 -19.62 29.08 16.31
N LYS A 616 -19.38 30.39 16.27
CA LYS A 616 -18.08 30.94 15.82
C LYS A 616 -16.93 30.59 16.76
N LEU A 617 -17.17 30.55 18.07
CA LEU A 617 -16.16 30.13 19.05
C LEU A 617 -15.78 28.65 18.86
N ALA A 618 -16.76 27.78 18.66
CA ALA A 618 -16.53 26.36 18.41
C ALA A 618 -15.78 26.10 17.08
N GLU A 619 -16.13 26.82 16.01
CA GLU A 619 -15.44 26.74 14.72
C GLU A 619 -13.96 27.15 14.85
N ALA A 620 -13.67 28.25 15.55
CA ALA A 620 -12.30 28.71 15.77
C ALA A 620 -11.47 27.74 16.63
N GLU A 621 -12.08 27.10 17.62
CA GLU A 621 -11.41 26.07 18.43
C GLU A 621 -11.10 24.82 17.61
N LEU A 622 -12.05 24.35 16.79
CA LEU A 622 -11.85 23.23 15.88
C LEU A 622 -10.73 23.48 14.86
N ASP A 623 -10.68 24.66 14.25
CA ASP A 623 -9.62 25.01 13.29
C ASP A 623 -8.23 25.02 13.95
N ARG A 624 -8.11 25.51 15.19
CA ARG A 624 -6.83 25.44 15.94
C ARG A 624 -6.42 24.00 16.22
N HIS A 625 -7.36 23.16 16.65
CA HIS A 625 -7.09 21.75 16.90
C HIS A 625 -6.69 21.01 15.62
N ARG A 626 -7.35 21.28 14.48
CA ARG A 626 -7.01 20.67 13.19
C ARG A 626 -5.57 21.02 12.79
N ASN A 627 -5.22 22.30 12.81
CA ASN A 627 -3.88 22.75 12.41
C ASN A 627 -2.80 22.16 13.32
N HIS A 628 -3.04 22.12 14.65
CA HIS A 628 -2.10 21.50 15.59
C HIS A 628 -1.92 19.99 15.36
N LEU A 629 -3.02 19.27 15.05
CA LEU A 629 -2.96 17.85 14.73
C LEU A 629 -2.23 17.58 13.42
N GLU A 630 -2.43 18.41 12.40
CA GLU A 630 -1.71 18.30 11.12
C GLU A 630 -0.20 18.46 11.32
N GLU A 631 0.25 19.49 12.04
CA GLU A 631 1.66 19.70 12.40
C GLU A 631 2.24 18.51 13.20
N LEU A 632 1.48 17.99 14.16
CA LEU A 632 1.91 16.86 14.97
C LEU A 632 2.03 15.57 14.15
N VAL A 633 1.08 15.31 13.25
CA VAL A 633 1.12 14.14 12.36
C VAL A 633 2.31 14.23 11.42
N GLU A 634 2.59 15.40 10.83
CA GLU A 634 3.75 15.60 9.95
C GLU A 634 5.06 15.33 10.71
N SER A 635 5.25 15.96 11.87
CA SER A 635 6.44 15.76 12.72
C SER A 635 6.61 14.29 13.15
N ARG A 636 5.53 13.63 13.57
CA ARG A 636 5.58 12.21 13.98
C ARG A 636 5.87 11.27 12.82
N THR A 637 5.37 11.59 11.63
CA THR A 637 5.63 10.78 10.43
C THR A 637 7.09 10.87 10.03
N GLU A 638 7.71 12.05 10.10
CA GLU A 638 9.14 12.23 9.84
C GLU A 638 10.03 11.54 10.88
N ASP A 639 9.69 11.64 12.17
CA ASP A 639 10.40 10.92 13.24
C ASP A 639 10.33 9.41 13.04
N LEU A 640 9.14 8.89 12.68
CA LEU A 640 8.95 7.46 12.45
C LEU A 640 9.72 6.98 11.22
N ALA A 641 9.71 7.74 10.12
CA ALA A 641 10.49 7.43 8.93
C ALA A 641 11.99 7.36 9.23
N ARG A 642 12.53 8.35 9.96
CA ARG A 642 13.94 8.34 10.38
C ARG A 642 14.28 7.17 11.30
N ALA A 643 13.39 6.81 12.22
CA ALA A 643 13.59 5.67 13.11
C ALA A 643 13.57 4.34 12.34
N LEU A 644 12.68 4.20 11.35
CA LEU A 644 12.60 3.02 10.50
C LEU A 644 13.87 2.86 9.65
N ASP A 645 14.30 3.93 8.97
CA ASP A 645 15.53 3.91 8.16
C ASP A 645 16.76 3.51 8.98
N ALA A 646 16.88 4.05 10.20
CA ALA A 646 17.97 3.71 11.12
C ALA A 646 17.91 2.25 11.57
N ALA A 647 16.72 1.74 11.91
CA ALA A 647 16.52 0.35 12.31
C ALA A 647 16.86 -0.63 11.17
N GLU A 648 16.42 -0.31 9.95
CA GLU A 648 16.74 -1.12 8.77
C GLU A 648 18.23 -1.09 8.44
N ALA A 649 18.87 0.08 8.48
CA ALA A 649 20.31 0.21 8.26
C ALA A 649 21.11 -0.61 9.29
N ALA A 650 20.72 -0.56 10.57
CA ALA A 650 21.32 -1.37 11.61
C ALA A 650 21.12 -2.88 11.38
N SER A 651 19.93 -3.30 10.95
CA SER A 651 19.64 -4.70 10.62
C SER A 651 20.46 -5.22 9.42
N ARG A 652 20.58 -4.40 8.37
CA ARG A 652 21.43 -4.69 7.20
C ARG A 652 22.91 -4.78 7.60
N ALA A 653 23.41 -3.83 8.39
CA ALA A 653 24.78 -3.83 8.87
C ALA A 653 25.08 -5.07 9.74
N LYS A 654 24.19 -5.42 10.67
CA LYS A 654 24.31 -6.64 11.50
C LYS A 654 24.42 -7.89 10.65
N SER A 655 23.62 -7.96 9.59
CA SER A 655 23.60 -9.09 8.66
C SER A 655 24.89 -9.24 7.85
N VAL A 656 25.36 -8.15 7.24
CA VAL A 656 26.60 -8.13 6.46
C VAL A 656 27.79 -8.44 7.37
N PHE A 657 27.81 -7.87 8.58
CA PHE A 657 28.83 -8.14 9.58
C PHE A 657 28.89 -9.63 9.94
N LEU A 658 27.75 -10.27 10.23
CA LEU A 658 27.72 -11.69 10.59
C LEU A 658 28.17 -12.58 9.41
N ALA A 659 27.71 -12.29 8.19
CA ALA A 659 28.11 -13.04 7.00
C ALA A 659 29.63 -12.96 6.73
N ASN A 660 30.18 -11.75 6.77
CA ASN A 660 31.62 -11.52 6.58
C ASN A 660 32.42 -12.18 7.70
N MET A 661 31.97 -12.06 8.96
CA MET A 661 32.68 -12.64 10.09
C MET A 661 32.72 -14.16 10.05
N SER A 662 31.64 -14.80 9.59
CA SER A 662 31.67 -16.25 9.39
C SER A 662 32.73 -16.67 8.37
N HIS A 663 32.83 -15.96 7.24
CA HIS A 663 33.82 -16.26 6.21
C HIS A 663 35.26 -16.03 6.71
N GLU A 664 35.48 -14.90 7.39
CA GLU A 664 36.75 -14.52 8.03
C GLU A 664 37.18 -15.53 9.11
N LEU A 665 36.25 -16.13 9.85
CA LEU A 665 36.55 -17.15 10.85
C LEU A 665 36.70 -18.55 10.24
N ARG A 666 35.96 -18.88 9.18
CA ARG A 666 36.03 -20.20 8.52
C ARG A 666 37.40 -20.44 7.88
N THR A 667 37.98 -19.41 7.29
CA THR A 667 39.27 -19.48 6.60
C THR A 667 40.43 -19.92 7.50
N PRO A 668 40.73 -19.25 8.64
CA PRO A 668 41.79 -19.68 9.55
C PRO A 668 41.47 -21.02 10.20
N MET A 669 40.19 -21.31 10.49
CA MET A 669 39.78 -22.58 11.08
C MET A 669 40.03 -23.77 10.15
N ASN A 670 39.77 -23.62 8.86
CA ASN A 670 40.11 -24.64 7.86
C ASN A 670 41.63 -24.85 7.76
N GLY A 671 42.42 -23.79 7.90
CA GLY A 671 43.88 -23.89 7.99
C GLY A 671 44.34 -24.69 9.22
N ILE A 672 43.79 -24.38 10.40
CA ILE A 672 44.07 -25.10 11.65
C ILE A 672 43.70 -26.58 11.51
N MET A 673 42.49 -26.89 11.04
CA MET A 673 42.06 -28.28 10.80
C MET A 673 42.96 -28.98 9.77
N GLY A 674 43.35 -28.30 8.68
CA GLY A 674 44.28 -28.86 7.70
C GLY A 674 45.61 -29.29 8.34
N MET A 675 46.20 -28.41 9.17
CA MET A 675 47.46 -28.69 9.85
C MET A 675 47.32 -29.75 10.95
N THR A 676 46.26 -29.71 11.75
CA THR A 676 45.97 -30.74 12.77
C THR A 676 45.75 -32.11 12.12
N SER A 677 45.11 -32.17 10.95
CA SER A 677 44.90 -33.43 10.23
C SER A 677 46.22 -34.01 9.70
N LEU A 678 47.10 -33.14 9.19
CA LEU A 678 48.43 -33.55 8.75
C LEU A 678 49.29 -34.03 9.92
N ALA A 679 49.20 -33.36 11.08
CA ALA A 679 49.87 -33.77 12.31
C ALA A 679 49.36 -35.13 12.83
N LEU A 680 48.03 -35.35 12.82
CA LEU A 680 47.41 -36.63 13.19
C LEU A 680 47.92 -37.80 12.36
N ARG A 681 48.09 -37.62 11.05
CA ARG A 681 48.61 -38.67 10.16
C ARG A 681 50.08 -39.02 10.40
N ARG A 682 50.84 -38.13 11.05
CA ARG A 682 52.28 -38.30 11.32
C ARG A 682 52.56 -38.65 12.78
N ALA A 683 51.61 -38.42 13.67
CA ALA A 683 51.74 -38.70 15.09
C ALA A 683 51.68 -40.21 15.36
N SER A 684 52.74 -40.74 15.96
CA SER A 684 52.82 -42.13 16.42
C SER A 684 52.70 -42.25 17.95
N ASP A 685 52.82 -41.12 18.68
CA ASP A 685 52.59 -41.06 20.13
C ASP A 685 51.06 -41.04 20.41
N PRO A 686 50.52 -42.05 21.13
CA PRO A 686 49.10 -42.12 21.46
C PRO A 686 48.56 -40.86 22.17
N LYS A 687 49.38 -40.21 23.01
CA LYS A 687 48.96 -39.04 23.77
C LYS A 687 48.87 -37.79 22.88
N LEU A 688 49.77 -37.66 21.90
CA LEU A 688 49.73 -36.60 20.90
C LEU A 688 48.56 -36.78 19.93
N VAL A 689 48.28 -38.02 19.51
CA VAL A 689 47.08 -38.34 18.69
C VAL A 689 45.81 -37.91 19.42
N GLU A 690 45.66 -38.27 20.70
CA GLU A 690 44.49 -37.86 21.50
C GLU A 690 44.35 -36.34 21.60
N GLN A 691 45.46 -35.61 21.82
CA GLN A 691 45.45 -34.14 21.91
C GLN A 691 45.08 -33.47 20.58
N LEU A 692 45.59 -34.00 19.46
CA LEU A 692 45.28 -33.48 18.14
C LEU A 692 43.84 -33.80 17.73
N ASP A 693 43.31 -34.98 18.08
CA ASP A 693 41.90 -35.32 17.87
C ASP A 693 40.97 -34.41 18.69
N LYS A 694 41.31 -34.13 19.95
CA LYS A 694 40.58 -33.13 20.74
C LYS A 694 40.62 -31.75 20.09
N SER A 695 41.77 -31.32 19.59
CA SER A 695 41.91 -30.02 18.91
C SER A 695 41.09 -29.97 17.62
N MET A 696 41.09 -31.06 16.85
CA MET A 696 40.30 -31.21 15.62
C MET A 696 38.80 -31.14 15.92
N ASN A 697 38.35 -31.84 16.95
CA ASN A 697 36.94 -31.86 17.32
C ASN A 697 36.47 -30.50 17.84
N SER A 698 37.29 -29.80 18.63
CA SER A 698 37.02 -28.42 19.04
C SER A 698 36.92 -27.47 17.84
N ALA A 699 37.80 -27.63 16.84
CA ALA A 699 37.77 -26.82 15.63
C ALA A 699 36.50 -27.04 14.79
N ARG A 700 36.10 -28.31 14.60
CA ARG A 700 34.82 -28.66 13.94
C ARG A 700 33.62 -28.13 14.72
N HIS A 701 33.67 -28.20 16.04
CA HIS A 701 32.61 -27.68 16.90
C HIS A 701 32.45 -26.16 16.76
N LEU A 702 33.55 -25.41 16.69
CA LEU A 702 33.53 -23.95 16.49
C LEU A 702 32.95 -23.55 15.13
N LEU A 703 33.25 -24.32 14.08
CA LEU A 703 32.67 -24.07 12.75
C LEU A 703 31.17 -24.32 12.74
N ALA A 704 30.72 -25.45 13.31
CA ALA A 704 29.29 -25.73 13.43
C ALA A 704 28.56 -24.65 14.25
N LEU A 705 29.23 -24.09 15.26
CA LEU A 705 28.77 -22.95 16.05
C LEU A 705 28.49 -21.71 15.19
N ILE A 706 29.47 -21.33 14.39
CA ILE A 706 29.38 -20.17 13.50
C ILE A 706 28.29 -20.37 12.46
N ASP A 707 28.20 -21.56 11.87
CA ASP A 707 27.18 -21.88 10.87
C ASP A 707 25.76 -21.82 11.48
N ASN A 708 25.59 -22.31 12.71
CA ASN A 708 24.31 -22.21 13.43
C ASN A 708 23.89 -20.77 13.73
N ILE A 709 24.85 -19.90 14.12
CA ILE A 709 24.59 -18.48 14.35
C ILE A 709 24.17 -17.77 13.06
N LEU A 710 24.86 -18.08 11.96
CA LEU A 710 24.48 -17.56 10.64
C LEU A 710 23.10 -18.00 10.22
N ASP A 711 22.77 -19.29 10.37
CA ASP A 711 21.46 -19.81 10.01
C ASP A 711 20.38 -19.03 10.77
N ILE A 712 20.53 -18.84 12.08
CA ILE A 712 19.59 -18.04 12.90
C ILE A 712 19.46 -16.61 12.36
N ALA A 713 20.58 -15.95 12.08
CA ALA A 713 20.57 -14.59 11.55
C ALA A 713 19.86 -14.49 10.17
N ASN A 714 20.02 -15.51 9.33
CA ASN A 714 19.33 -15.59 8.04
C ASN A 714 17.83 -15.85 8.19
N PHE A 715 17.43 -16.70 9.15
CA PHE A 715 16.02 -16.91 9.46
C PHE A 715 15.36 -15.64 10.04
N GLU A 716 16.01 -14.91 10.93
CA GLU A 716 15.49 -13.64 11.48
C GLU A 716 15.31 -12.56 10.40
N ALA A 717 16.18 -12.57 9.39
CA ALA A 717 16.10 -11.65 8.27
C ALA A 717 15.11 -12.07 7.18
N GLY A 718 14.44 -13.22 7.29
CA GLY A 718 13.53 -13.73 6.27
C GLY A 718 14.21 -14.09 4.93
N ARG A 719 15.53 -14.29 4.92
CA ARG A 719 16.33 -14.53 3.70
C ARG A 719 16.51 -15.99 3.31
N VAL A 720 15.82 -16.91 3.99
CA VAL A 720 15.94 -18.34 3.74
C VAL A 720 14.80 -18.76 2.81
N GLU A 721 15.13 -19.04 1.56
CA GLU A 721 14.23 -19.68 0.59
C GLU A 721 14.48 -21.18 0.53
N LEU A 722 13.42 -21.98 0.45
CA LEU A 722 13.51 -23.44 0.31
C LEU A 722 13.79 -23.81 -1.15
N SER A 723 14.78 -24.66 -1.40
CA SER A 723 15.05 -25.18 -2.74
C SER A 723 14.12 -26.35 -3.06
N GLU A 724 13.42 -26.31 -4.19
CA GLU A 724 12.55 -27.39 -4.62
C GLU A 724 13.29 -28.34 -5.56
N ARG A 725 13.66 -29.53 -5.05
CA ARG A 725 14.34 -30.57 -5.83
C ARG A 725 13.73 -31.93 -5.55
N HIS A 726 13.81 -32.82 -6.55
CA HIS A 726 13.44 -34.23 -6.40
C HIS A 726 14.43 -34.93 -5.44
N PHE A 727 13.91 -35.76 -4.54
CA PHE A 727 14.71 -36.62 -3.66
C PHE A 727 13.94 -37.87 -3.24
N SER A 728 14.69 -38.93 -2.91
CA SER A 728 14.15 -40.19 -2.37
C SER A 728 14.10 -40.12 -0.84
N LEU A 729 12.92 -40.39 -0.27
CA LEU A 729 12.69 -40.42 1.18
C LEU A 729 13.46 -41.56 1.84
N ALA A 730 13.44 -42.76 1.25
CA ALA A 730 14.17 -43.92 1.75
C ALA A 730 15.67 -43.63 1.81
N LYS A 731 16.24 -43.08 0.73
CA LYS A 731 17.65 -42.71 0.69
C LYS A 731 18.02 -41.66 1.74
N LEU A 732 17.15 -40.66 1.97
CA LEU A 732 17.37 -39.66 3.01
C LEU A 732 17.43 -40.29 4.41
N VAL A 733 16.51 -41.21 4.71
CA VAL A 733 16.46 -41.92 5.99
C VAL A 733 17.69 -42.82 6.17
N ASP A 734 18.08 -43.56 5.14
CA ASP A 734 19.29 -44.40 5.18
C ASP A 734 20.54 -43.56 5.46
N GLU A 735 20.70 -42.43 4.76
CA GLU A 735 21.82 -41.51 4.99
C GLU A 735 21.85 -40.98 6.43
N LEU A 736 20.69 -40.71 7.04
CA LEU A 736 20.59 -40.24 8.44
C LEU A 736 21.06 -41.30 9.44
N LEU A 737 20.70 -42.57 9.21
CA LEU A 737 21.10 -43.70 10.05
C LEU A 737 22.60 -43.97 9.91
N GLU A 738 23.12 -44.05 8.67
CA GLU A 738 24.54 -44.29 8.40
C GLU A 738 25.45 -43.27 9.09
N MET A 739 25.05 -42.00 9.15
CA MET A 739 25.84 -40.95 9.81
C MET A 739 25.91 -41.10 11.34
N HIS A 740 24.92 -41.74 11.97
CA HIS A 740 24.82 -41.87 13.43
C HIS A 740 25.18 -43.26 13.94
N GLU A 741 25.22 -44.27 13.06
CA GLU A 741 25.54 -45.66 13.39
C GLU A 741 26.86 -45.81 14.17
N PRO A 742 27.98 -45.14 13.83
CA PRO A 742 29.23 -45.27 14.59
C PRO A 742 29.08 -44.81 16.04
N SER A 743 28.38 -43.70 16.27
CA SER A 743 28.14 -43.12 17.60
C SER A 743 27.15 -43.95 18.42
N ALA A 744 26.10 -44.46 17.79
CA ALA A 744 25.13 -45.36 18.42
C ALA A 744 25.79 -46.68 18.83
N ARG A 745 26.59 -47.28 17.92
CA ARG A 745 27.32 -48.53 18.17
C ARG A 745 28.37 -48.39 19.28
N ALA A 746 29.06 -47.26 19.35
CA ALA A 746 30.01 -46.98 20.44
C ALA A 746 29.34 -46.98 21.83
N LYS A 747 28.05 -46.64 21.90
CA LYS A 747 27.22 -46.67 23.11
C LYS A 747 26.33 -47.92 23.24
N ALA A 748 26.46 -48.90 22.32
CA ALA A 748 25.60 -50.07 22.24
C ALA A 748 24.08 -49.75 22.19
N LEU A 749 23.71 -48.65 21.53
CA LEU A 749 22.32 -48.26 21.29
C LEU A 749 21.79 -48.93 20.03
N GLY A 750 20.55 -49.43 20.06
CA GLY A 750 19.84 -49.83 18.85
C GLY A 750 19.39 -48.60 18.07
N LEU A 751 19.58 -48.59 16.75
CA LEU A 751 19.18 -47.48 15.89
C LEU A 751 18.39 -48.05 14.71
N THR A 752 17.10 -47.72 14.64
CA THR A 752 16.17 -48.26 13.64
C THR A 752 15.35 -47.15 12.99
N ALA A 753 14.85 -47.40 11.78
CA ALA A 753 13.86 -46.55 11.15
C ALA A 753 12.74 -47.36 10.49
N GLU A 754 11.54 -46.79 10.50
CA GLU A 754 10.35 -47.39 9.89
C GLU A 754 9.66 -46.32 9.03
N ILE A 755 9.43 -46.62 7.75
CA ILE A 755 8.70 -45.75 6.83
C ILE A 755 7.35 -46.40 6.53
N ALA A 756 6.26 -45.65 6.73
CA ALA A 756 4.92 -46.13 6.44
C ALA A 756 4.78 -46.49 4.94
N PRO A 757 4.26 -47.69 4.60
CA PRO A 757 4.24 -48.19 3.22
C PRO A 757 3.35 -47.38 2.26
N GLU A 758 2.50 -46.50 2.79
CA GLU A 758 1.59 -45.63 2.03
C GLU A 758 2.26 -44.34 1.52
N LEU A 759 3.51 -44.07 1.93
CA LEU A 759 4.25 -42.87 1.55
C LEU A 759 4.96 -43.02 0.20
N PRO A 760 4.91 -42.01 -0.68
CA PRO A 760 5.70 -42.01 -1.91
C PRO A 760 7.18 -41.81 -1.58
N ASP A 761 8.05 -42.53 -2.30
CA ASP A 761 9.50 -42.40 -2.12
C ASP A 761 10.04 -41.13 -2.81
N ASP A 762 9.54 -40.78 -4.01
CA ASP A 762 9.98 -39.60 -4.76
C ASP A 762 9.17 -38.36 -4.37
N LEU A 763 9.86 -37.39 -3.78
CA LEU A 763 9.29 -36.16 -3.21
C LEU A 763 10.02 -34.93 -3.75
N VAL A 764 9.32 -33.81 -3.80
CA VAL A 764 9.88 -32.51 -4.18
C VAL A 764 9.92 -31.58 -2.98
N GLY A 765 11.11 -31.08 -2.67
CA GLY A 765 11.36 -30.10 -1.61
C GLY A 765 12.84 -29.96 -1.27
N ASP A 766 13.14 -29.28 -0.16
CA ASP A 766 14.52 -29.02 0.26
C ASP A 766 15.05 -30.17 1.13
N SER A 767 15.62 -31.19 0.47
CA SER A 767 16.18 -32.36 1.15
C SER A 767 17.37 -32.01 2.06
N ALA A 768 18.12 -30.95 1.76
CA ALA A 768 19.27 -30.54 2.57
C ALA A 768 18.82 -29.93 3.90
N ARG A 769 17.80 -29.06 3.90
CA ARG A 769 17.22 -28.50 5.12
C ARG A 769 16.47 -29.55 5.92
N LEU A 770 15.73 -30.44 5.26
CA LEU A 770 15.08 -31.57 5.91
C LEU A 770 16.11 -32.47 6.62
N LYS A 771 17.21 -32.80 5.94
CA LYS A 771 18.35 -33.56 6.50
C LYS A 771 18.95 -32.84 7.70
N GLN A 772 19.21 -31.54 7.61
CA GLN A 772 19.76 -30.73 8.70
C GLN A 772 18.88 -30.76 9.96
N MET A 773 17.58 -30.57 9.78
CA MET A 773 16.60 -30.63 10.87
C MET A 773 16.61 -32.01 11.55
N LEU A 774 16.55 -33.09 10.78
CA LEU A 774 16.53 -34.45 11.32
C LEU A 774 17.86 -34.85 11.95
N LEU A 775 18.99 -34.42 11.39
CA LEU A 775 20.32 -34.60 11.99
C LEU A 775 20.40 -33.97 13.40
N ASN A 776 19.84 -32.77 13.59
CA ASN A 776 19.85 -32.11 14.89
C ASN A 776 19.03 -32.87 15.95
N ILE A 777 17.92 -33.47 15.55
CA ILE A 777 17.02 -34.20 16.47
C ILE A 777 17.58 -35.58 16.77
N LEU A 778 17.96 -36.34 15.73
CA LEU A 778 18.54 -37.68 15.88
C LEU A 778 19.89 -37.66 16.60
N GLY A 779 20.70 -36.63 16.33
CA GLY A 779 21.95 -36.39 17.04
C GLY A 779 21.75 -36.16 18.53
N ASN A 780 20.69 -35.44 18.92
CA ASN A 780 20.33 -35.29 20.33
C ASN A 780 19.88 -36.61 20.96
N ALA A 781 19.05 -37.40 20.27
CA ALA A 781 18.63 -38.72 20.75
C ALA A 781 19.82 -39.65 21.06
N VAL A 782 20.79 -39.76 20.15
CA VAL A 782 22.02 -40.56 20.34
C VAL A 782 22.90 -39.99 21.45
N LYS A 783 22.97 -38.67 21.54
CA LYS A 783 23.80 -37.97 22.52
C LYS A 783 23.30 -38.16 23.95
N PHE A 784 21.99 -38.10 24.18
CA PHE A 784 21.38 -38.13 25.52
C PHE A 784 20.86 -39.51 25.95
N SER A 785 21.05 -40.53 25.10
CA SER A 785 20.82 -41.93 25.45
C SER A 785 22.11 -42.62 25.87
N GLU A 786 22.06 -43.39 26.95
CA GLU A 786 23.16 -44.24 27.43
C GLU A 786 22.91 -45.72 27.16
N ARG A 787 21.65 -46.14 27.07
CA ARG A 787 21.21 -47.51 26.79
C ARG A 787 19.83 -47.49 26.12
N GLY A 788 19.45 -48.58 25.48
CA GLY A 788 18.15 -48.74 24.84
C GLY A 788 18.17 -48.50 23.34
N ASP A 789 16.99 -48.24 22.79
CA ASP A 789 16.76 -48.13 21.35
C ASP A 789 16.32 -46.71 20.96
N ILE A 790 16.79 -46.26 19.81
CA ILE A 790 16.38 -45.04 19.13
C ILE A 790 15.66 -45.44 17.85
N CYS A 791 14.45 -44.92 17.67
CA CYS A 791 13.61 -45.24 16.54
C CYS A 791 13.19 -43.96 15.80
N LEU A 792 13.39 -43.93 14.48
CA LEU A 792 12.86 -42.90 13.57
C LEU A 792 11.67 -43.47 12.79
N GLN A 793 10.46 -43.03 13.10
CA GLN A 793 9.25 -43.41 12.38
C GLN A 793 8.82 -42.29 11.43
N VAL A 794 8.47 -42.66 10.19
CA VAL A 794 7.94 -41.73 9.17
C VAL A 794 6.53 -42.13 8.81
N SER A 795 5.57 -41.24 9.07
CA SER A 795 4.13 -41.48 8.86
C SER A 795 3.47 -40.34 8.08
N PRO A 796 2.38 -40.60 7.34
CA PRO A 796 1.60 -39.54 6.69
C PRO A 796 0.84 -38.69 7.72
N THR A 797 0.69 -37.40 7.43
CA THR A 797 -0.29 -36.52 8.10
C THR A 797 -1.44 -36.17 7.15
N THR A 798 -2.43 -35.37 7.60
CA THR A 798 -3.59 -35.00 6.78
C THR A 798 -3.16 -34.38 5.45
N ALA A 799 -3.53 -35.06 4.35
CA ALA A 799 -3.23 -34.66 2.99
C ALA A 799 -4.37 -33.78 2.43
N ASP A 800 -4.03 -32.59 1.97
CA ASP A 800 -4.90 -31.75 1.15
C ASP A 800 -4.45 -31.84 -0.33
N ALA A 801 -5.30 -31.40 -1.26
CA ALA A 801 -5.11 -31.53 -2.72
C ALA A 801 -3.84 -30.87 -3.32
N ALA A 802 -2.97 -30.25 -2.50
CA ALA A 802 -1.80 -29.49 -2.94
C ALA A 802 -0.43 -30.01 -2.42
N GLY A 803 -0.37 -31.09 -1.62
CA GLY A 803 0.91 -31.63 -1.11
C GLY A 803 0.79 -32.89 -0.25
N VAL A 804 1.94 -33.48 0.11
CA VAL A 804 2.08 -34.60 1.06
C VAL A 804 2.56 -34.06 2.40
N GLY A 805 1.74 -34.24 3.43
CA GLY A 805 2.16 -34.01 4.80
C GLY A 805 2.91 -35.22 5.36
N LEU A 806 4.11 -35.01 5.90
CA LEU A 806 4.91 -36.04 6.56
C LEU A 806 5.09 -35.70 8.04
N CYS A 807 5.10 -36.75 8.86
CA CYS A 807 5.44 -36.72 10.27
C CYS A 807 6.67 -37.61 10.51
N PHE A 808 7.76 -37.02 10.97
CA PHE A 808 8.95 -37.72 11.43
C PHE A 808 8.91 -37.75 12.96
N GLU A 809 8.86 -38.94 13.54
CA GLU A 809 8.87 -39.14 14.99
C GLU A 809 10.18 -39.81 15.40
N VAL A 810 11.01 -39.10 16.17
CA VAL A 810 12.24 -39.63 16.76
C VAL A 810 11.97 -39.93 18.22
N SER A 811 12.06 -41.21 18.61
CA SER A 811 11.91 -41.66 19.99
C SER A 811 13.24 -42.17 20.53
N ASP A 812 13.55 -41.80 21.77
CA ASP A 812 14.72 -42.24 22.53
C ASP A 812 14.35 -42.68 23.95
N GLN A 813 15.24 -43.46 24.58
CA GLN A 813 15.13 -43.90 25.97
C GLN A 813 16.18 -43.23 26.87
N GLY A 814 16.49 -41.97 26.57
CA GLY A 814 17.49 -41.18 27.28
C GLY A 814 17.01 -40.58 28.60
N ILE A 815 17.73 -39.57 29.07
CA ILE A 815 17.46 -38.90 30.37
C ILE A 815 16.12 -38.18 30.45
N GLY A 816 15.47 -37.90 29.31
CA GLY A 816 14.24 -37.11 29.25
C GLY A 816 14.37 -35.66 29.73
N PHE A 817 13.25 -34.95 29.77
CA PHE A 817 13.14 -33.56 30.23
C PHE A 817 12.07 -33.44 31.32
N ASP A 818 12.29 -32.56 32.29
CA ASP A 818 11.23 -32.12 33.21
C ASP A 818 10.32 -31.07 32.54
N ALA A 819 9.25 -30.70 33.23
CA ALA A 819 8.25 -29.77 32.68
C ALA A 819 8.82 -28.36 32.44
N GLU A 820 9.80 -27.92 33.24
CA GLU A 820 10.44 -26.61 33.12
C GLU A 820 11.42 -26.58 31.94
N ALA A 821 12.30 -27.58 31.82
CA ALA A 821 13.22 -27.73 30.71
C ALA A 821 12.47 -27.85 29.38
N ARG A 822 11.34 -28.59 29.35
CA ARG A 822 10.49 -28.72 28.15
C ARG A 822 9.99 -27.36 27.64
N GLY A 823 9.65 -26.43 28.55
CA GLY A 823 9.21 -25.08 28.20
C GLY A 823 10.30 -24.23 27.52
N ARG A 824 11.58 -24.49 27.84
CA ARG A 824 12.73 -23.72 27.35
C ARG A 824 13.50 -24.39 26.19
N LEU A 825 13.10 -25.57 25.74
CA LEU A 825 13.82 -26.36 24.72
C LEU A 825 14.02 -25.64 23.37
N PHE A 826 13.15 -24.69 23.04
CA PHE A 826 13.19 -23.94 21.79
C PHE A 826 13.59 -22.46 21.99
N GLU A 827 14.12 -22.11 23.17
CA GLU A 827 14.72 -20.79 23.42
C GLU A 827 16.20 -20.77 23.01
N LEU A 828 16.67 -19.62 22.52
CA LEU A 828 18.06 -19.45 22.10
C LEU A 828 19.02 -19.62 23.29
N PHE A 829 20.07 -20.41 23.12
CA PHE A 829 21.12 -20.67 24.12
C PHE A 829 20.65 -21.35 25.42
N SER A 830 19.44 -21.93 25.42
CA SER A 830 18.94 -22.70 26.55
C SER A 830 19.63 -24.07 26.61
N GLN A 831 20.34 -24.35 27.70
CA GLN A 831 20.91 -25.66 28.04
C GLN A 831 20.23 -26.16 29.33
N GLY A 832 19.96 -27.46 29.42
CA GLY A 832 19.51 -28.08 30.69
C GLY A 832 20.58 -28.00 31.80
N ASP A 833 20.26 -28.51 32.99
CA ASP A 833 21.07 -28.42 34.22
C ASP A 833 22.60 -28.46 34.03
N GLU A 834 23.32 -27.62 34.79
CA GLU A 834 24.77 -27.38 34.70
C GLU A 834 25.65 -28.66 34.73
N ALA A 835 25.15 -29.76 35.29
CA ALA A 835 25.83 -31.05 35.32
C ALA A 835 25.84 -31.75 33.94
N SER A 836 24.72 -31.70 33.20
CA SER A 836 24.60 -32.31 31.87
C SER A 836 25.29 -31.46 30.79
N ALA A 837 25.33 -30.13 30.97
CA ALA A 837 26.04 -29.19 30.09
C ALA A 837 27.56 -29.44 30.04
N ARG A 838 28.18 -29.84 31.17
CA ARG A 838 29.62 -30.13 31.26
C ARG A 838 30.02 -31.46 30.64
N GLU A 839 29.13 -32.44 30.64
CA GLU A 839 29.44 -33.82 30.21
C GLU A 839 29.13 -34.05 28.73
N HIS A 840 28.15 -33.35 28.17
CA HIS A 840 27.66 -33.60 26.81
C HIS A 840 27.75 -32.40 25.84
N GLY A 841 27.98 -31.15 26.28
CA GLY A 841 28.37 -30.00 25.44
C GLY A 841 27.56 -29.76 24.15
N GLY A 842 26.49 -28.94 24.19
CA GLY A 842 25.76 -28.51 22.99
C GLY A 842 25.13 -27.13 23.16
N ILE A 843 25.16 -26.27 22.14
CA ILE A 843 24.96 -24.80 22.27
C ILE A 843 23.48 -24.40 22.48
N GLY A 844 22.54 -25.35 22.46
CA GLY A 844 21.10 -25.05 22.57
C GLY A 844 20.47 -24.45 21.30
N LEU A 845 21.22 -24.34 20.20
CA LEU A 845 20.73 -23.74 18.94
C LEU A 845 20.12 -24.77 17.96
N GLY A 846 20.49 -26.06 18.08
CA GLY A 846 20.10 -27.09 17.12
C GLY A 846 18.58 -27.33 17.03
N LEU A 847 17.89 -27.37 18.18
CA LEU A 847 16.44 -27.54 18.23
C LEU A 847 15.69 -26.28 17.76
N VAL A 848 16.24 -25.09 18.03
CA VAL A 848 15.69 -23.82 17.53
C VAL A 848 15.75 -23.77 16.01
N ILE A 849 16.89 -24.16 15.43
CA ILE A 849 17.07 -24.24 13.96
C ILE A 849 16.14 -25.30 13.38
N ALA A 850 16.07 -26.49 13.99
CA ALA A 850 15.16 -27.55 13.55
C ALA A 850 13.71 -27.07 13.50
N ARG A 851 13.24 -26.36 14.54
CA ARG A 851 11.87 -25.84 14.59
C ARG A 851 11.61 -24.74 13.56
N ARG A 852 12.59 -23.86 13.31
CA ARG A 852 12.49 -22.84 12.24
C ARG A 852 12.41 -23.49 10.85
N ILE A 853 13.19 -24.54 10.59
CA ILE A 853 13.11 -25.30 9.33
C ILE A 853 11.73 -25.95 9.17
N ALA A 854 11.21 -26.62 10.20
CA ALA A 854 9.88 -27.24 10.15
C ALA A 854 8.78 -26.21 9.79
N ARG A 855 8.85 -25.02 10.40
CA ARG A 855 7.91 -23.92 10.12
C ARG A 855 8.03 -23.35 8.71
N LEU A 856 9.24 -23.19 8.19
CA LEU A 856 9.42 -22.81 6.78
C LEU A 856 8.82 -23.86 5.84
N MET A 857 8.93 -25.14 6.19
CA MET A 857 8.35 -26.24 5.43
C MET A 857 6.85 -26.47 5.72
N GLY A 858 6.18 -25.54 6.39
CA GLY A 858 4.73 -25.56 6.61
C GLY A 858 4.23 -26.52 7.70
N GLY A 859 5.07 -26.88 8.67
CA GLY A 859 4.69 -27.62 9.88
C GLY A 859 5.29 -27.05 11.17
N ASP A 860 5.45 -27.88 12.21
CA ASP A 860 6.10 -27.51 13.49
C ASP A 860 6.71 -28.76 14.18
N ILE A 861 7.44 -28.52 15.27
CA ILE A 861 7.99 -29.58 16.14
C ILE A 861 7.24 -29.60 17.48
N GLU A 862 6.79 -30.80 17.86
CA GLU A 862 6.22 -31.11 19.16
C GLU A 862 7.15 -32.06 19.92
N VAL A 863 7.16 -31.96 21.26
CA VAL A 863 7.98 -32.80 22.11
C VAL A 863 7.15 -33.35 23.27
N ALA A 864 7.21 -34.68 23.43
CA ALA A 864 6.74 -35.39 24.61
C ALA A 864 7.94 -36.02 25.29
N SER A 865 8.12 -35.81 26.58
CA SER A 865 9.27 -36.32 27.31
C SER A 865 8.94 -36.41 28.80
N GLU A 866 9.54 -37.40 29.46
CA GLU A 866 9.43 -37.62 30.90
C GLU A 866 10.84 -37.95 31.44
N ALA A 867 11.22 -37.26 32.52
CA ALA A 867 12.53 -37.42 33.13
C ALA A 867 12.81 -38.87 33.54
N GLY A 868 13.94 -39.42 33.09
CA GLY A 868 14.36 -40.80 33.33
C GLY A 868 13.72 -41.87 32.44
N VAL A 869 12.77 -41.49 31.57
CA VAL A 869 12.07 -42.41 30.65
C VAL A 869 12.54 -42.24 29.20
N GLY A 870 12.72 -41.00 28.76
CA GLY A 870 13.17 -40.68 27.39
C GLY A 870 12.37 -39.56 26.74
N SER A 871 12.63 -39.32 25.46
CA SER A 871 11.95 -38.25 24.70
C SER A 871 11.42 -38.72 23.36
N ARG A 872 10.39 -38.03 22.90
CA ARG A 872 9.75 -38.21 21.60
C ARG A 872 9.58 -36.86 20.93
N PHE A 873 10.28 -36.66 19.83
CA PHE A 873 10.19 -35.46 19.00
C PHE A 873 9.37 -35.77 17.76
N ARG A 874 8.26 -35.08 17.60
CA ARG A 874 7.38 -35.18 16.43
C ARG A 874 7.55 -33.96 15.55
N VAL A 875 7.97 -34.17 14.31
CA VAL A 875 8.25 -33.11 13.34
C VAL A 875 7.29 -33.25 12.18
N THR A 876 6.56 -32.19 11.89
CA THR A 876 5.65 -32.14 10.75
C THR A 876 6.21 -31.25 9.64
N VAL A 877 6.10 -31.69 8.39
CA VAL A 877 6.48 -30.91 7.20
C VAL A 877 5.51 -31.15 6.06
N ARG A 878 5.45 -30.21 5.12
CA ARG A 878 4.70 -30.32 3.86
C ARG A 878 5.66 -30.36 2.68
N LEU A 879 5.51 -31.37 1.84
CA LEU A 879 6.28 -31.58 0.62
C LEU A 879 5.34 -31.77 -0.56
N ARG A 880 5.86 -31.78 -1.79
CA ARG A 880 5.07 -32.12 -2.96
C ARG A 880 5.41 -33.53 -3.45
N ARG A 881 4.45 -34.18 -4.10
CA ARG A 881 4.75 -35.39 -4.89
C ARG A 881 5.51 -34.97 -6.15
N ALA A 882 6.50 -35.77 -6.52
CA ALA A 882 7.18 -35.69 -7.81
C ALA A 882 6.22 -35.85 -8.99
#